data_AF-A0A847TCP2-F1
#
_entry.id   AF-A0A847TCP2-F1
#
_cell.length_a   1.000
_cell.length_b   1.000
_cell.length_c   1.000
_cell.angle_alpha   90.00
_cell.angle_beta   90.00
_cell.angle_gamma   90.00
#
_symmetry.space_group_name_H-M   'P 1'
#
loop_
_entity.id
_entity.type
_entity.pdbx_description
1 polymer ?
#
loop_
_entity_poly.entity_id
_entity_poly.type
_entity_poly.pdbx_seq_one_letter_code
_entity_poly.pdbx_strand_id
1 'polypeptide(L)'
;MQNQVEAASVNRYREYGPIYIDQDSQHHFSLVLEMYSAPIWSFSDQRSETGLGIWAYHVCEAVLFWLMKMEPVMHEWLDGIDLPVIDIEVHVDPAVADLDTIDATKVDQTDTRIVCTPTACGVRLHVPPGLLALTGFSDNRADKALMASVLHAMNQLPRRQQAVDVSTAQQITDVVENIMVPTQAKMILYNDASHNVQIDPRNLVSSRYLQDADISAVLESLVGWLGDKYIIPKTIATVAEKIQLTTDIVNALNSQIATEIAQYDGQELLQYLIARHEKLVQEREFQELYLPARIACFSDFQQELEKMKKKGKQLVPTAFAYRTLIEYVASNPPFGTKRPNMDKVDYLLALMDMINDWGTVGDTLRLGLNDPEMGLLPSGRIGADKTMERDFFDKYRHLKTEAELFKFQENFDRIYLPRPRGRMSAPTDEVKKLDAAFEAEYGITFTEKAQLIGALMNIGFVEGMPCVVIEENELVARLVKDLPELSEAKIKDALVLLTLQQRPALGTPVAPYTFNDIATWRYNRALSHLRRPLVRIKNGGALTYMYGYRHLLDVVGNYYMLIGVGKLAASSAAMKTYLGAMAEERGKEFRNMVRDWFKGNTQFEVINHEVKIDRGKHLDAEKNYGDVDLLVIDHKGKIVYALECKAIYGARSIYEMKTEADQYLGRPGKEAKAKIGMHVERNNWLQANYNKVAAYLKLDGSYSVHSMLITAEPIPLPILKAAQVPLPITDFVQLRMNGVDALK
;
A
#
# COMPACT_ATOMS: atom_id res chain seq x y z
N MET A 1 -2.90 -33.55 -50.86
CA MET A 1 -1.66 -33.17 -50.15
C MET A 1 -2.02 -33.12 -48.68
N GLN A 2 -1.40 -33.97 -47.86
CA GLN A 2 -1.48 -33.87 -46.41
C GLN A 2 -0.77 -32.57 -46.03
N ASN A 3 -1.52 -31.58 -45.54
CA ASN A 3 -0.94 -30.41 -44.88
C ASN A 3 -0.28 -30.93 -43.60
N GLN A 4 1.04 -31.14 -43.64
CA GLN A 4 1.84 -31.21 -42.43
C GLN A 4 1.77 -29.83 -41.80
N VAL A 5 0.95 -29.69 -40.76
CA VAL A 5 1.03 -28.55 -39.85
C VAL A 5 2.38 -28.67 -39.16
N GLU A 6 3.31 -27.77 -39.46
CA GLU A 6 4.58 -27.69 -38.73
C GLU A 6 4.26 -27.39 -37.27
N ALA A 7 4.81 -28.18 -36.35
CA ALA A 7 4.57 -27.99 -34.92
C ALA A 7 5.28 -26.71 -34.44
N ALA A 8 4.52 -25.77 -33.88
CA ALA A 8 5.08 -24.60 -33.21
C ALA A 8 5.68 -25.00 -31.85
N SER A 9 6.86 -24.48 -31.53
CA SER A 9 7.48 -24.70 -30.23
C SER A 9 6.95 -23.67 -29.23
N VAL A 10 6.43 -24.13 -28.10
CA VAL A 10 5.79 -23.25 -27.11
C VAL A 10 6.37 -23.44 -25.72
N ASN A 11 6.35 -22.37 -24.92
CA ASN A 11 6.74 -22.38 -23.51
C ASN A 11 5.54 -22.08 -22.62
N ARG A 12 5.49 -22.67 -21.43
CA ARG A 12 4.44 -22.35 -20.45
C ARG A 12 4.45 -20.85 -20.14
N TYR A 13 3.33 -20.17 -20.39
CA TYR A 13 3.22 -18.72 -20.19
C TYR A 13 2.69 -18.37 -18.80
N ARG A 14 1.73 -19.16 -18.30
CA ARG A 14 1.09 -18.96 -16.99
C ARG A 14 1.08 -20.23 -16.16
N GLU A 15 1.33 -20.10 -14.87
CA GLU A 15 1.30 -21.25 -13.95
C GLU A 15 -0.13 -21.77 -13.75
N TYR A 16 -1.13 -20.87 -13.77
CA TYR A 16 -2.52 -21.18 -13.41
C TYR A 16 -3.28 -22.05 -14.42
N GLY A 17 -2.77 -22.27 -15.63
CA GLY A 17 -3.49 -22.99 -16.67
C GLY A 17 -2.66 -23.29 -17.91
N PRO A 18 -3.09 -24.21 -18.78
CA PRO A 18 -2.37 -24.66 -19.98
C PRO A 18 -2.41 -23.62 -21.11
N ILE A 19 -1.96 -22.40 -20.78
CA ILE A 19 -1.74 -21.30 -21.71
C ILE A 19 -0.22 -21.21 -21.93
N TYR A 20 0.18 -21.28 -23.19
CA TYR A 20 1.56 -21.28 -23.62
C TYR A 20 1.83 -20.10 -24.56
N ILE A 21 3.07 -19.63 -24.60
CA ILE A 21 3.55 -18.57 -25.48
C ILE A 21 4.45 -19.18 -26.55
N ASP A 22 4.31 -18.69 -27.78
CA ASP A 22 5.16 -19.07 -28.92
C ASP A 22 6.64 -18.72 -28.65
N GLN A 23 7.56 -19.63 -28.96
CA GLN A 23 9.01 -19.38 -28.82
C GLN A 23 9.55 -18.40 -29.87
N ASP A 24 8.93 -18.33 -31.06
CA ASP A 24 9.35 -17.47 -32.16
C ASP A 24 8.63 -16.10 -32.15
N SER A 25 8.05 -15.71 -31.01
CA SER A 25 7.26 -14.49 -30.80
C SER A 25 8.04 -13.16 -30.93
N GLN A 26 9.24 -13.15 -31.53
CA GLN A 26 10.06 -11.95 -31.72
C GLN A 26 9.39 -10.93 -32.66
N HIS A 27 8.34 -11.32 -33.38
CA HIS A 27 7.68 -10.49 -34.39
C HIS A 27 6.16 -10.30 -34.20
N HIS A 28 5.48 -11.14 -33.42
CA HIS A 28 4.07 -11.02 -33.04
C HIS A 28 3.84 -11.65 -31.66
N PHE A 29 2.86 -11.16 -30.89
CA PHE A 29 2.49 -11.79 -29.63
C PHE A 29 1.46 -12.86 -29.89
N SER A 30 1.74 -14.09 -29.47
CA SER A 30 0.90 -15.24 -29.73
C SER A 30 0.87 -16.16 -28.51
N LEU A 31 -0.35 -16.48 -28.07
CA LEU A 31 -0.61 -17.43 -27.01
C LEU A 31 -1.44 -18.59 -27.55
N VAL A 32 -1.28 -19.77 -26.98
CA VAL A 32 -2.10 -20.96 -27.31
C VAL A 32 -2.70 -21.57 -26.06
N LEU A 33 -3.95 -22.01 -26.17
CA LEU A 33 -4.65 -22.83 -25.19
C LEU A 33 -4.76 -24.27 -25.68
N GLU A 34 -4.13 -25.20 -24.95
CA GLU A 34 -4.11 -26.64 -25.28
C GLU A 34 -5.02 -27.45 -24.35
N MET A 35 -6.34 -27.30 -24.50
CA MET A 35 -7.34 -28.08 -23.74
C MET A 35 -8.47 -28.67 -24.58
N TYR A 36 -8.58 -28.25 -25.84
CA TYR A 36 -9.62 -28.69 -26.76
C TYR A 36 -9.02 -29.60 -27.83
N SER A 37 -9.87 -30.29 -28.59
CA SER A 37 -9.44 -31.14 -29.70
C SER A 37 -8.61 -30.39 -30.75
N ALA A 38 -8.88 -29.10 -30.94
CA ALA A 38 -8.07 -28.20 -31.75
C ALA A 38 -7.39 -27.16 -30.83
N PRO A 39 -6.08 -26.89 -30.98
CA PRO A 39 -5.44 -25.81 -30.24
C PRO A 39 -6.06 -24.47 -30.62
N ILE A 40 -6.34 -23.64 -29.61
CA ILE A 40 -6.90 -22.30 -29.81
C ILE A 40 -5.78 -21.28 -29.62
N TRP A 41 -5.42 -20.58 -30.70
CA TRP A 41 -4.42 -19.52 -30.68
C TRP A 41 -5.10 -18.17 -30.51
N SER A 42 -4.50 -17.29 -29.72
CA SER A 42 -4.88 -15.88 -29.66
C SER A 42 -3.65 -15.03 -29.88
N PHE A 43 -3.69 -14.17 -30.88
CA PHE A 43 -2.53 -13.38 -31.28
C PHE A 43 -2.90 -11.98 -31.74
N SER A 44 -1.89 -11.11 -31.76
CA SER A 44 -1.99 -9.78 -32.34
C SER A 44 -0.67 -9.38 -33.01
N ASP A 45 -0.79 -8.87 -34.24
CA ASP A 45 0.34 -8.30 -34.99
C ASP A 45 0.58 -6.81 -34.66
N GLN A 46 -0.26 -6.23 -33.79
CA GLN A 46 -0.12 -4.84 -33.41
C GLN A 46 1.13 -4.62 -32.56
N ARG A 47 1.91 -3.63 -32.97
CA ARG A 47 3.12 -3.18 -32.29
C ARG A 47 2.90 -1.76 -31.82
N SER A 48 3.35 -1.42 -30.61
CA SER A 48 3.46 -0.02 -30.24
C SER A 48 4.76 0.58 -30.80
N GLU A 49 4.79 1.90 -30.99
CA GLU A 49 6.02 2.64 -31.31
C GLU A 49 7.10 2.51 -30.22
N THR A 50 6.68 2.15 -29.00
CA THR A 50 7.54 1.86 -27.83
C THR A 50 7.94 0.37 -27.72
N GLY A 51 7.47 -0.51 -28.63
CA GLY A 51 7.81 -1.94 -28.68
C GLY A 51 6.93 -2.89 -27.85
N LEU A 52 5.78 -2.43 -27.37
CA LEU A 52 4.92 -3.05 -26.37
C LEU A 52 3.43 -2.92 -26.75
N GLY A 53 2.87 -3.92 -27.44
CA GLY A 53 1.43 -4.00 -27.73
C GLY A 53 0.59 -4.44 -26.52
N ILE A 54 0.68 -3.73 -25.39
CA ILE A 54 0.29 -4.24 -24.06
C ILE A 54 -1.21 -4.57 -23.95
N TRP A 55 -2.10 -3.72 -24.47
CA TRP A 55 -3.53 -3.97 -24.28
C TRP A 55 -4.08 -5.09 -25.16
N ALA A 56 -3.61 -5.20 -26.40
CA ALA A 56 -3.93 -6.33 -27.26
C ALA A 56 -3.46 -7.66 -26.65
N TYR A 57 -2.33 -7.66 -25.94
CA TYR A 57 -1.80 -8.86 -25.26
C TYR A 57 -2.65 -9.23 -24.06
N HIS A 58 -3.12 -8.24 -23.29
CA HIS A 58 -4.09 -8.46 -22.21
C HIS A 58 -5.42 -9.01 -22.72
N VAL A 59 -5.91 -8.53 -23.87
CA VAL A 59 -7.12 -9.07 -24.50
C VAL A 59 -6.89 -10.51 -24.96
N CYS A 60 -5.75 -10.81 -25.58
CA CYS A 60 -5.41 -12.18 -25.98
C CYS A 60 -5.41 -13.14 -24.78
N GLU A 61 -4.74 -12.76 -23.69
CA GLU A 61 -4.72 -13.56 -22.46
C GLU A 61 -6.13 -13.70 -21.86
N ALA A 62 -6.91 -12.62 -21.81
CA ALA A 62 -8.26 -12.62 -21.25
C ALA A 62 -9.17 -13.62 -21.99
N VAL A 63 -9.14 -13.62 -23.33
CA VAL A 63 -9.95 -14.56 -24.13
C VAL A 63 -9.58 -16.00 -23.81
N LEU A 64 -8.28 -16.34 -23.85
CA LEU A 64 -7.84 -17.71 -23.57
C LEU A 64 -8.11 -18.14 -22.13
N PHE A 65 -7.96 -17.22 -21.17
CA PHE A 65 -8.30 -17.49 -19.77
C PHE A 65 -9.78 -17.84 -19.60
N TRP A 66 -10.69 -17.09 -20.23
CA TRP A 66 -12.11 -17.35 -20.09
C TRP A 66 -12.56 -18.58 -20.85
N LEU A 67 -12.02 -18.84 -22.04
CA LEU A 67 -12.23 -20.13 -22.72
C LEU A 67 -11.78 -21.27 -21.83
N MET A 68 -10.60 -21.15 -21.19
CA MET A 68 -10.13 -22.16 -20.25
C MET A 68 -11.12 -22.40 -19.09
N LYS A 69 -11.69 -21.34 -18.51
CA LYS A 69 -12.73 -21.48 -17.46
C LYS A 69 -14.04 -22.08 -17.97
N MET A 70 -14.35 -21.90 -19.25
CA MET A 70 -15.57 -22.40 -19.88
C MET A 70 -15.47 -23.85 -20.35
N GLU A 71 -14.26 -24.45 -20.36
CA GLU A 71 -14.04 -25.84 -20.81
C GLU A 71 -15.03 -26.85 -20.23
N PRO A 72 -15.33 -26.89 -18.91
CA PRO A 72 -16.21 -27.91 -18.34
C PRO A 72 -17.65 -27.92 -18.91
N VAL A 73 -18.09 -26.80 -19.50
CA VAL A 73 -19.44 -26.64 -20.08
C VAL A 73 -19.40 -26.59 -21.60
N MET A 74 -18.32 -26.05 -22.18
CA MET A 74 -18.23 -25.74 -23.60
C MET A 74 -17.35 -26.71 -24.38
N HIS A 75 -16.74 -27.72 -23.74
CA HIS A 75 -15.86 -28.70 -24.39
C HIS A 75 -16.50 -29.34 -25.63
N GLU A 76 -17.67 -29.97 -25.48
CA GLU A 76 -18.36 -30.62 -26.63
C GLU A 76 -18.71 -29.64 -27.74
N TRP A 77 -19.06 -28.40 -27.39
CA TRP A 77 -19.44 -27.37 -28.35
C TRP A 77 -18.22 -26.83 -29.11
N LEU A 78 -17.09 -26.58 -28.44
CA LEU A 78 -15.86 -26.11 -29.08
C LEU A 78 -15.18 -27.22 -29.91
N ASP A 79 -15.17 -28.45 -29.42
CA ASP A 79 -14.63 -29.61 -30.14
C ASP A 79 -15.46 -30.00 -31.37
N GLY A 80 -16.69 -29.52 -31.45
CA GLY A 80 -17.56 -29.64 -32.63
C GLY A 80 -17.15 -28.76 -33.81
N ILE A 81 -16.21 -27.81 -33.63
CA ILE A 81 -15.71 -26.94 -34.72
C ILE A 81 -14.80 -27.76 -35.65
N ASP A 82 -15.08 -27.71 -36.95
CA ASP A 82 -14.34 -28.46 -37.98
C ASP A 82 -13.14 -27.67 -38.50
N LEU A 83 -12.23 -27.34 -37.59
CA LEU A 83 -10.95 -26.71 -37.90
C LEU A 83 -9.81 -27.49 -37.23
N PRO A 84 -8.64 -27.62 -37.88
CA PRO A 84 -7.47 -28.25 -37.28
C PRO A 84 -6.82 -27.38 -36.19
N VAL A 85 -7.00 -26.06 -36.29
CA VAL A 85 -6.51 -25.02 -35.38
C VAL A 85 -7.56 -23.91 -35.38
N ILE A 86 -7.79 -23.25 -34.24
CA ILE A 86 -8.71 -22.11 -34.15
C ILE A 86 -7.93 -20.85 -33.81
N ASP A 87 -7.92 -19.89 -34.71
CA ASP A 87 -7.22 -18.62 -34.57
C ASP A 87 -8.15 -17.51 -34.05
N ILE A 88 -7.73 -16.79 -33.02
CA ILE A 88 -8.37 -15.59 -32.49
C ILE A 88 -7.44 -14.41 -32.74
N GLU A 89 -7.69 -13.69 -33.83
CA GLU A 89 -6.90 -12.53 -34.22
C GLU A 89 -7.43 -11.27 -33.52
N VAL A 90 -6.63 -10.64 -32.67
CA VAL A 90 -7.02 -9.49 -31.85
C VAL A 90 -6.53 -8.19 -32.45
N HIS A 91 -7.47 -7.29 -32.75
CA HIS A 91 -7.26 -5.94 -33.24
C HIS A 91 -7.89 -4.92 -32.29
N VAL A 92 -7.06 -4.28 -31.50
CA VAL A 92 -7.41 -3.14 -30.65
C VAL A 92 -7.35 -1.85 -31.45
N ASP A 93 -8.31 -0.95 -31.28
CA ASP A 93 -8.26 0.35 -31.95
C ASP A 93 -6.98 1.13 -31.60
N PRO A 94 -6.27 1.73 -32.57
CA PRO A 94 -5.04 2.48 -32.31
C PRO A 94 -5.19 3.59 -31.25
N ALA A 95 -6.38 4.17 -31.10
CA ALA A 95 -6.66 5.20 -30.10
C ALA A 95 -6.59 4.70 -28.65
N VAL A 96 -6.48 3.38 -28.44
CA VAL A 96 -6.42 2.70 -27.13
C VAL A 96 -5.33 1.62 -27.09
N ALA A 97 -4.44 1.60 -28.09
CA ALA A 97 -3.36 0.62 -28.17
C ALA A 97 -2.22 0.89 -27.16
N ASP A 98 -1.97 2.15 -26.80
CA ASP A 98 -0.94 2.57 -25.83
C ASP A 98 -1.53 3.35 -24.65
N LEU A 99 -2.21 2.62 -23.77
CA LEU A 99 -2.91 3.19 -22.62
C LEU A 99 -2.01 3.91 -21.62
N ASP A 100 -0.69 3.70 -21.70
CA ASP A 100 0.27 4.34 -20.82
C ASP A 100 0.50 5.80 -21.20
N THR A 101 0.32 6.17 -22.47
CA THR A 101 0.53 7.55 -22.97
C THR A 101 -0.77 8.29 -23.28
N ILE A 102 -1.90 7.60 -23.25
CA ILE A 102 -3.20 8.15 -23.62
C ILE A 102 -3.84 8.92 -22.45
N ASP A 103 -4.27 10.14 -22.79
CA ASP A 103 -5.25 10.87 -21.99
C ASP A 103 -6.65 10.33 -22.30
N ALA A 104 -7.16 9.45 -21.44
CA ALA A 104 -8.45 8.77 -21.60
C ALA A 104 -9.62 9.72 -21.87
N THR A 105 -9.48 10.98 -21.45
CA THR A 105 -10.49 12.03 -21.63
C THR A 105 -10.65 12.50 -23.07
N LYS A 106 -9.65 12.22 -23.92
CA LYS A 106 -9.62 12.57 -25.34
C LYS A 106 -10.09 11.44 -26.25
N VAL A 107 -10.39 10.28 -25.68
CA VAL A 107 -10.86 9.10 -26.41
C VAL A 107 -12.38 9.12 -26.46
N ASP A 108 -12.98 8.88 -27.63
CA ASP A 108 -14.42 8.67 -27.74
C ASP A 108 -14.78 7.30 -27.15
N GLN A 109 -15.45 7.32 -25.99
CA GLN A 109 -15.82 6.10 -25.28
C GLN A 109 -17.30 5.71 -25.44
N THR A 110 -18.01 6.28 -26.43
CA THR A 110 -19.45 6.06 -26.60
C THR A 110 -19.77 4.72 -27.27
N ASP A 111 -18.96 4.28 -28.23
CA ASP A 111 -19.15 2.99 -28.89
C ASP A 111 -18.44 1.86 -28.14
N THR A 112 -19.24 1.12 -27.36
CA THR A 112 -18.79 -0.05 -26.59
C THR A 112 -18.92 -1.36 -27.37
N ARG A 113 -19.40 -1.32 -28.62
CA ARG A 113 -19.73 -2.53 -29.38
C ARG A 113 -18.47 -3.22 -29.89
N ILE A 114 -18.13 -4.33 -29.24
CA ILE A 114 -17.08 -5.24 -29.70
C ILE A 114 -17.58 -6.01 -30.94
N VAL A 115 -16.87 -5.88 -32.06
CA VAL A 115 -17.19 -6.59 -33.30
C VAL A 115 -16.28 -7.80 -33.43
N CYS A 116 -16.85 -8.99 -33.56
CA CYS A 116 -16.09 -10.19 -33.85
C CYS A 116 -16.67 -10.88 -35.09
N THR A 117 -15.82 -11.24 -36.06
CA THR A 117 -16.22 -11.80 -37.35
C THR A 117 -15.52 -13.14 -37.60
N PRO A 118 -16.19 -14.12 -38.23
CA PRO A 118 -15.55 -15.38 -38.61
C PRO A 118 -14.52 -15.16 -39.73
N THR A 119 -13.43 -15.93 -39.69
CA THR A 119 -12.36 -16.01 -40.69
C THR A 119 -12.26 -17.44 -41.21
N ALA A 120 -11.32 -17.71 -42.13
CA ALA A 120 -11.10 -19.06 -42.65
C ALA A 120 -10.56 -20.05 -41.59
N CYS A 121 -9.83 -19.55 -40.59
CA CYS A 121 -9.14 -20.36 -39.58
C CYS A 121 -9.66 -20.10 -38.15
N GLY A 122 -10.67 -19.25 -37.96
CA GLY A 122 -11.18 -18.91 -36.63
C GLY A 122 -11.96 -17.59 -36.65
N VAL A 123 -11.64 -16.65 -35.76
CA VAL A 123 -12.35 -15.37 -35.63
C VAL A 123 -11.39 -14.19 -35.55
N ARG A 124 -11.86 -13.02 -35.97
CA ARG A 124 -11.17 -11.74 -35.81
C ARG A 124 -11.97 -10.85 -34.87
N LEU A 125 -11.31 -10.38 -33.83
CA LEU A 125 -11.87 -9.52 -32.79
C LEU A 125 -11.41 -8.08 -32.98
N HIS A 126 -12.35 -7.16 -33.13
CA HIS A 126 -12.11 -5.72 -33.15
C HIS A 126 -12.59 -5.10 -31.83
N VAL A 127 -11.65 -4.59 -31.04
CA VAL A 127 -11.89 -3.93 -29.75
C VAL A 127 -11.95 -2.41 -29.96
N PRO A 128 -13.12 -1.78 -29.78
CA PRO A 128 -13.27 -0.34 -29.97
C PRO A 128 -12.72 0.45 -28.77
N PRO A 129 -12.45 1.75 -28.93
CA PRO A 129 -12.02 2.62 -27.84
C PRO A 129 -13.01 2.69 -26.67
N GLY A 130 -14.31 2.58 -26.94
CA GLY A 130 -15.34 2.60 -25.90
C GLY A 130 -15.34 1.40 -24.95
N LEU A 131 -14.60 0.33 -25.23
CA LEU A 131 -14.38 -0.73 -24.24
C LEU A 131 -13.74 -0.17 -22.95
N LEU A 132 -12.96 0.92 -23.03
CA LEU A 132 -12.39 1.58 -21.84
C LEU A 132 -13.46 2.00 -20.83
N ALA A 133 -14.62 2.47 -21.28
CA ALA A 133 -15.72 2.82 -20.38
C ALA A 133 -16.21 1.61 -19.57
N LEU A 134 -16.22 0.42 -20.18
CA LEU A 134 -16.61 -0.82 -19.49
C LEU A 134 -15.53 -1.28 -18.51
N THR A 135 -14.25 -1.08 -18.84
CA THR A 135 -13.13 -1.37 -17.92
C THR A 135 -13.05 -0.38 -16.76
N GLY A 136 -13.75 0.75 -16.82
CA GLY A 136 -13.88 1.70 -15.71
C GLY A 136 -14.75 1.21 -14.55
N PHE A 137 -15.37 0.03 -14.65
CA PHE A 137 -16.16 -0.59 -13.58
C PHE A 137 -15.35 -1.66 -12.82
N SER A 138 -15.74 -1.90 -11.57
CA SER A 138 -15.13 -2.90 -10.69
C SER A 138 -15.58 -4.34 -10.97
N ASP A 139 -16.56 -4.52 -11.85
CA ASP A 139 -17.00 -5.85 -12.29
C ASP A 139 -16.40 -6.22 -13.66
N ASN A 140 -16.62 -7.46 -14.06
CA ASN A 140 -16.10 -8.07 -15.26
C ASN A 140 -16.99 -7.88 -16.50
N ARG A 141 -17.82 -6.83 -16.53
CA ARG A 141 -18.72 -6.58 -17.68
C ARG A 141 -17.95 -6.40 -19.01
N ALA A 142 -16.74 -5.85 -18.96
CA ALA A 142 -15.88 -5.70 -20.14
C ALA A 142 -15.48 -7.07 -20.69
N ASP A 143 -15.00 -7.96 -19.80
CA ASP A 143 -14.67 -9.35 -20.12
C ASP A 143 -15.89 -10.13 -20.63
N LYS A 144 -17.07 -9.94 -20.03
CA LYS A 144 -18.32 -10.58 -20.47
C LYS A 144 -18.72 -10.15 -21.87
N ALA A 145 -18.68 -8.85 -22.15
CA ALA A 145 -18.95 -8.32 -23.49
C ALA A 145 -17.96 -8.88 -24.52
N LEU A 146 -16.68 -8.96 -24.16
CA LEU A 146 -15.62 -9.54 -24.98
C LEU A 146 -15.94 -11.00 -25.32
N MET A 147 -16.19 -11.83 -24.30
CA MET A 147 -16.43 -13.26 -24.49
C MET A 147 -17.73 -13.55 -25.23
N ALA A 148 -18.80 -12.79 -24.98
CA ALA A 148 -20.05 -12.92 -25.73
C ALA A 148 -19.81 -12.71 -27.24
N SER A 149 -19.07 -11.65 -27.62
CA SER A 149 -18.74 -11.38 -29.03
C SER A 149 -17.89 -12.49 -29.65
N VAL A 150 -16.86 -12.98 -28.95
CA VAL A 150 -16.01 -14.09 -29.42
C VAL A 150 -16.84 -15.36 -29.63
N LEU A 151 -17.64 -15.77 -28.65
CA LEU A 151 -18.46 -16.98 -28.73
C LEU A 151 -19.52 -16.89 -29.83
N HIS A 152 -20.15 -15.73 -30.02
CA HIS A 152 -21.10 -15.51 -31.11
C HIS A 152 -20.45 -15.64 -32.50
N ALA A 153 -19.20 -15.21 -32.66
CA ALA A 153 -18.45 -15.37 -33.91
C ALA A 153 -18.00 -16.83 -34.11
N MET A 154 -17.50 -17.50 -33.06
CA MET A 154 -17.12 -18.92 -33.12
C MET A 154 -18.31 -19.81 -33.48
N ASN A 155 -19.51 -19.40 -33.10
CA ASN A 155 -20.74 -20.12 -33.42
C ASN A 155 -21.05 -20.19 -34.94
N GLN A 156 -20.44 -19.31 -35.73
CA GLN A 156 -20.59 -19.23 -37.19
C GLN A 156 -19.52 -20.05 -37.94
N LEU A 157 -18.60 -20.71 -37.23
CA LEU A 157 -17.54 -21.53 -37.83
C LEU A 157 -18.06 -22.88 -38.33
N PRO A 158 -17.37 -23.51 -39.30
CA PRO A 158 -17.72 -24.84 -39.80
C PRO A 158 -17.85 -25.87 -38.68
N ARG A 159 -18.83 -26.79 -38.80
CA ARG A 159 -19.13 -27.82 -37.80
C ARG A 159 -18.91 -29.21 -38.36
N ARG A 160 -18.39 -30.12 -37.52
CA ARG A 160 -18.24 -31.54 -37.87
C ARG A 160 -19.64 -32.16 -38.02
N GLN A 161 -19.83 -32.98 -39.06
CA GLN A 161 -21.09 -33.71 -39.27
C GLN A 161 -21.29 -34.67 -38.08
N GLN A 162 -22.19 -34.32 -37.13
CA GLN A 162 -22.55 -34.95 -35.84
C GLN A 162 -22.26 -34.11 -34.57
N ALA A 163 -21.72 -32.88 -34.68
CA ALA A 163 -21.52 -32.02 -33.52
C ALA A 163 -22.84 -31.43 -32.95
N VAL A 164 -22.83 -31.07 -31.66
CA VAL A 164 -23.89 -30.37 -30.92
C VAL A 164 -24.39 -29.15 -31.72
N ASP A 165 -25.70 -28.90 -31.70
CA ASP A 165 -26.32 -27.74 -32.37
C ASP A 165 -25.60 -26.43 -32.03
N VAL A 166 -25.58 -25.52 -33.01
CA VAL A 166 -25.17 -24.12 -32.84
C VAL A 166 -25.88 -23.54 -31.61
N SER A 167 -25.12 -23.06 -30.62
CA SER A 167 -25.69 -22.52 -29.39
C SER A 167 -26.54 -21.30 -29.70
N THR A 168 -27.72 -21.20 -29.10
CA THR A 168 -28.55 -19.99 -29.20
C THR A 168 -27.84 -18.80 -28.55
N ALA A 169 -28.21 -17.58 -28.95
CA ALA A 169 -27.66 -16.38 -28.32
C ALA A 169 -27.90 -16.37 -26.80
N GLN A 170 -29.07 -16.83 -26.36
CA GLN A 170 -29.40 -16.95 -24.94
C GLN A 170 -28.48 -17.94 -24.21
N GLN A 171 -28.20 -19.11 -24.79
CA GLN A 171 -27.28 -20.09 -24.20
C GLN A 171 -25.86 -19.51 -24.04
N ILE A 172 -25.37 -18.74 -25.03
CA ILE A 172 -24.08 -18.07 -24.93
C ILE A 172 -24.09 -17.05 -23.77
N THR A 173 -25.14 -16.24 -23.68
CA THR A 173 -25.30 -15.29 -22.56
C THR A 173 -25.33 -16.02 -21.21
N ASP A 174 -26.09 -17.12 -21.11
CA ASP A 174 -26.21 -17.89 -19.88
C ASP A 174 -24.86 -18.51 -19.48
N VAL A 175 -24.07 -19.03 -20.42
CA VAL A 175 -22.71 -19.54 -20.15
C VAL A 175 -21.81 -18.42 -19.64
N VAL A 176 -21.80 -17.27 -20.31
CA VAL A 176 -21.01 -16.09 -19.90
C VAL A 176 -21.39 -15.65 -18.48
N GLU A 177 -22.67 -15.50 -18.17
CA GLU A 177 -23.13 -15.04 -16.86
C GLU A 177 -22.87 -16.06 -15.74
N ASN A 178 -22.99 -17.36 -16.02
CA ASN A 178 -22.82 -18.40 -15.01
C ASN A 178 -21.36 -18.78 -14.74
N ILE A 179 -20.48 -18.70 -15.74
CA ILE A 179 -19.06 -19.07 -15.60
C ILE A 179 -18.21 -17.88 -15.15
N MET A 180 -18.51 -16.67 -15.61
CA MET A 180 -17.72 -15.47 -15.31
C MET A 180 -18.12 -14.87 -13.96
N VAL A 181 -17.95 -15.67 -12.91
CA VAL A 181 -18.19 -15.34 -11.50
C VAL A 181 -16.93 -15.64 -10.66
N PRO A 182 -16.68 -14.92 -9.55
CA PRO A 182 -17.46 -13.79 -9.04
C PRO A 182 -17.33 -12.55 -9.95
N THR A 183 -18.20 -11.54 -9.78
CA THR A 183 -18.24 -10.36 -10.67
C THR A 183 -16.93 -9.58 -10.69
N GLN A 184 -16.12 -9.66 -9.63
CA GLN A 184 -14.80 -9.01 -9.54
C GLN A 184 -13.69 -9.75 -10.32
N ALA A 185 -13.97 -10.94 -10.87
CA ALA A 185 -13.02 -11.70 -11.67
C ALA A 185 -12.86 -11.06 -13.06
N LYS A 186 -11.88 -10.15 -13.17
CA LYS A 186 -11.61 -9.32 -14.35
C LYS A 186 -10.18 -9.52 -14.82
N MET A 187 -9.99 -9.89 -16.09
CA MET A 187 -8.67 -10.03 -16.71
C MET A 187 -8.23 -8.75 -17.42
N ILE A 188 -9.17 -7.95 -17.92
CA ILE A 188 -8.87 -6.69 -18.61
C ILE A 188 -8.84 -5.55 -17.60
N LEU A 189 -7.69 -5.34 -16.95
CA LEU A 189 -7.50 -4.25 -15.99
C LEU A 189 -7.05 -2.98 -16.69
N TYR A 190 -7.81 -1.91 -16.50
CA TYR A 190 -7.43 -0.56 -16.89
C TYR A 190 -7.86 0.41 -15.80
N ASN A 191 -7.00 1.39 -15.52
CA ASN A 191 -7.32 2.52 -14.66
C ASN A 191 -6.63 3.77 -15.20
N ASP A 192 -7.36 4.87 -15.29
CA ASP A 192 -6.86 6.16 -15.75
C ASP A 192 -5.91 6.75 -14.70
N ALA A 193 -4.62 6.77 -15.03
CA ALA A 193 -3.56 7.25 -14.14
C ALA A 193 -3.72 8.73 -13.76
N SER A 194 -4.56 9.53 -14.44
CA SER A 194 -4.87 10.89 -14.01
C SER A 194 -5.67 10.93 -12.70
N HIS A 195 -6.39 9.85 -12.36
CA HIS A 195 -7.11 9.74 -11.08
C HIS A 195 -6.22 9.26 -9.94
N ASN A 196 -5.18 8.50 -10.25
CA ASN A 196 -4.14 8.10 -9.31
C ASN A 196 -2.79 8.08 -10.02
N VAL A 197 -2.03 9.17 -9.90
CA VAL A 197 -0.73 9.29 -10.57
C VAL A 197 0.26 8.20 -10.14
N GLN A 198 0.07 7.58 -8.97
CA GLN A 198 1.00 6.59 -8.45
C GLN A 198 1.04 5.32 -9.30
N ILE A 199 -0.02 5.00 -10.04
CA ILE A 199 -0.04 3.82 -10.91
C ILE A 199 0.53 4.08 -12.31
N ASP A 200 0.81 5.34 -12.66
CA ASP A 200 1.36 5.73 -13.97
C ASP A 200 2.68 5.01 -14.27
N PRO A 201 2.79 4.21 -15.34
CA PRO A 201 4.01 3.45 -15.63
C PRO A 201 5.05 4.23 -16.46
N ARG A 202 4.72 5.41 -16.99
CA ARG A 202 5.57 6.13 -17.96
C ARG A 202 6.96 6.47 -17.45
N ASN A 203 7.95 6.28 -18.32
CA ASN A 203 9.36 6.63 -18.13
C ASN A 203 10.01 6.08 -16.84
N LEU A 204 9.44 5.04 -16.25
CA LEU A 204 10.02 4.39 -15.08
C LEU A 204 11.15 3.44 -15.47
N VAL A 205 12.20 3.40 -14.65
CA VAL A 205 13.26 2.40 -14.75
C VAL A 205 12.82 1.07 -14.15
N SER A 206 13.54 -0.01 -14.44
CA SER A 206 13.31 -1.30 -13.79
C SER A 206 13.56 -1.22 -12.28
N SER A 207 12.77 -1.96 -11.50
CA SER A 207 12.95 -2.06 -10.06
C SER A 207 14.33 -2.65 -9.75
N ARG A 208 15.06 -2.01 -8.83
CA ARG A 208 16.31 -2.54 -8.27
C ARG A 208 16.19 -2.53 -6.75
N TYR A 209 16.20 -3.73 -6.17
CA TYR A 209 16.12 -3.92 -4.71
C TYR A 209 17.50 -3.83 -4.07
N LEU A 210 17.53 -3.71 -2.74
CA LEU A 210 18.75 -3.90 -1.96
C LEU A 210 19.44 -5.21 -2.33
N GLN A 211 20.77 -5.16 -2.46
CA GLN A 211 21.59 -6.29 -2.86
C GLN A 211 22.27 -6.91 -1.63
N ASP A 212 22.06 -8.21 -1.41
CA ASP A 212 22.62 -8.92 -0.26
C ASP A 212 24.17 -8.92 -0.25
N ALA A 213 24.78 -8.83 -1.43
CA ALA A 213 26.22 -8.75 -1.60
C ALA A 213 26.78 -7.43 -1.03
N ASP A 214 26.16 -6.29 -1.33
CA ASP A 214 26.56 -4.98 -0.83
C ASP A 214 26.32 -4.85 0.68
N ILE A 215 25.18 -5.35 1.18
CA ILE A 215 24.91 -5.44 2.62
C ILE A 215 25.99 -6.25 3.32
N SER A 216 26.35 -7.41 2.76
CA SER A 216 27.41 -8.26 3.29
C SER A 216 28.77 -7.54 3.33
N ALA A 217 29.13 -6.80 2.28
CA ALA A 217 30.36 -6.03 2.21
C ALA A 217 30.43 -4.92 3.27
N VAL A 218 29.32 -4.22 3.51
CA VAL A 218 29.21 -3.22 4.58
C VAL A 218 29.41 -3.89 5.94
N LEU A 219 28.72 -5.01 6.21
CA LEU A 219 28.82 -5.73 7.48
C LEU A 219 30.22 -6.26 7.79
N GLU A 220 30.98 -6.68 6.77
CA GLU A 220 32.39 -7.07 6.92
C GLU A 220 33.30 -5.90 7.27
N SER A 221 32.99 -4.72 6.75
CA SER A 221 33.82 -3.51 6.92
C SER A 221 33.56 -2.79 8.25
N LEU A 222 32.39 -2.99 8.87
CA LEU A 222 31.94 -2.28 10.08
C LEU A 222 32.97 -2.26 11.21
N VAL A 223 33.57 -3.41 11.53
CA VAL A 223 34.56 -3.51 12.63
C VAL A 223 35.77 -2.63 12.34
N GLY A 224 36.26 -2.63 11.09
CA GLY A 224 37.38 -1.79 10.68
C GLY A 224 37.09 -0.29 10.82
N TRP A 225 35.85 0.13 10.58
CA TRP A 225 35.46 1.55 10.67
C TRP A 225 35.33 2.07 12.10
N LEU A 226 35.19 1.19 13.10
CA LEU A 226 35.26 1.57 14.52
C LEU A 226 36.70 1.86 14.97
N GLY A 227 37.69 1.43 14.18
CA GLY A 227 39.12 1.67 14.37
C GLY A 227 39.85 0.55 15.11
N ASP A 228 41.16 0.41 14.85
CA ASP A 228 41.98 -0.72 15.30
C ASP A 228 42.06 -0.93 16.81
N LYS A 229 41.77 0.11 17.60
CA LYS A 229 41.78 0.07 19.06
C LYS A 229 40.42 -0.25 19.67
N TYR A 230 39.36 -0.32 18.87
CA TYR A 230 38.01 -0.60 19.35
C TYR A 230 37.86 -2.12 19.57
N ILE A 231 37.84 -2.54 20.82
CA ILE A 231 37.75 -3.97 21.17
C ILE A 231 36.28 -4.35 21.36
N ILE A 232 35.79 -5.22 20.50
CA ILE A 232 34.45 -5.81 20.61
C ILE A 232 34.58 -7.20 21.22
N PRO A 233 34.04 -7.46 22.43
CA PRO A 233 34.08 -8.79 23.02
C PRO A 233 33.16 -9.75 22.27
N LYS A 234 33.39 -11.07 22.42
CA LYS A 234 32.49 -12.11 21.88
C LYS A 234 31.06 -11.97 22.37
N THR A 235 30.89 -11.49 23.60
CA THR A 235 29.60 -11.20 24.22
C THR A 235 29.71 -9.92 25.01
N ILE A 236 28.79 -8.99 24.78
CA ILE A 236 28.71 -7.71 25.48
C ILE A 236 27.77 -7.87 26.68
N ALA A 237 28.29 -7.59 27.88
CA ALA A 237 27.63 -7.94 29.12
C ALA A 237 26.50 -6.97 29.49
N THR A 238 26.67 -5.67 29.27
CA THR A 238 25.72 -4.66 29.75
C THR A 238 24.95 -3.96 28.63
N VAL A 239 23.69 -3.61 28.91
CA VAL A 239 22.86 -2.80 28.00
C VAL A 239 23.52 -1.46 27.68
N ALA A 240 24.21 -0.85 28.64
CA ALA A 240 24.91 0.42 28.44
C ALA A 240 26.01 0.31 27.38
N GLU A 241 26.83 -0.74 27.43
CA GLU A 241 27.86 -1.02 26.42
C GLU A 241 27.24 -1.33 25.05
N LYS A 242 26.13 -2.09 25.01
CA LYS A 242 25.39 -2.34 23.75
C LYS A 242 24.86 -1.04 23.14
N ILE A 243 24.28 -0.14 23.95
CA ILE A 243 23.83 1.18 23.50
C ILE A 243 25.01 2.01 22.97
N GLN A 244 26.16 1.99 23.66
CA GLN A 244 27.35 2.69 23.19
C GLN A 244 27.81 2.14 21.83
N LEU A 245 27.94 0.82 21.69
CA LEU A 245 28.34 0.18 20.44
C LEU A 245 27.39 0.54 19.28
N THR A 246 26.08 0.45 19.48
CA THR A 246 25.11 0.83 18.42
C THR A 246 25.21 2.30 18.04
N THR A 247 25.52 3.19 19.00
CA THR A 247 25.78 4.61 18.73
C THR A 247 27.03 4.78 17.86
N ASP A 248 28.11 4.10 18.22
CA ASP A 248 29.39 4.19 17.51
C ASP A 248 29.29 3.62 16.09
N ILE A 249 28.57 2.50 15.91
CA ILE A 249 28.29 1.92 14.59
C ILE A 249 27.54 2.91 13.70
N VAL A 250 26.46 3.53 14.20
CA VAL A 250 25.69 4.52 13.43
C VAL A 250 26.56 5.73 13.07
N ASN A 251 27.42 6.19 13.97
CA ASN A 251 28.35 7.28 13.70
C ASN A 251 29.40 6.91 12.64
N ALA A 252 29.94 5.69 12.69
CA ALA A 252 30.89 5.18 11.70
C ALA A 252 30.24 5.06 10.32
N LEU A 253 29.04 4.52 10.25
CA LEU A 253 28.24 4.44 9.02
C LEU A 253 27.89 5.81 8.46
N ASN A 254 27.47 6.76 9.30
CA ASN A 254 27.22 8.15 8.88
C ASN A 254 28.48 8.81 8.29
N SER A 255 29.64 8.53 8.86
CA SER A 255 30.92 9.03 8.35
C SER A 255 31.27 8.41 7.00
N GLN A 256 31.02 7.11 6.82
CA GLN A 256 31.27 6.43 5.55
C GLN A 256 30.31 6.87 4.45
N ILE A 257 29.01 6.93 4.73
CA ILE A 257 28.04 7.36 3.73
C ILE A 257 28.26 8.81 3.33
N ALA A 258 28.66 9.69 4.25
CA ALA A 258 29.07 11.06 3.93
C ALA A 258 30.26 11.09 2.97
N THR A 259 31.28 10.26 3.23
CA THR A 259 32.49 10.15 2.41
C THR A 259 32.19 9.66 1.00
N GLU A 260 31.31 8.66 0.87
CA GLU A 260 30.90 8.15 -0.43
C GLU A 260 30.02 9.15 -1.20
N ILE A 261 29.01 9.72 -0.56
CA ILE A 261 28.12 10.73 -1.17
C ILE A 261 28.92 11.93 -1.69
N ALA A 262 29.94 12.40 -0.95
CA ALA A 262 30.74 13.57 -1.30
C ALA A 262 31.44 13.48 -2.67
N GLN A 263 31.61 12.27 -3.21
CA GLN A 263 32.31 12.05 -4.48
C GLN A 263 31.40 12.32 -5.70
N TYR A 264 30.09 12.33 -5.53
CA TYR A 264 29.12 12.43 -6.62
C TYR A 264 28.75 13.87 -6.96
N ASP A 265 28.36 14.06 -8.22
CA ASP A 265 27.52 15.20 -8.59
C ASP A 265 26.17 15.06 -7.87
N GLY A 266 25.87 16.02 -6.99
CA GLY A 266 24.69 15.96 -6.14
C GLY A 266 23.37 16.01 -6.92
N GLN A 267 23.33 16.75 -8.02
CA GLN A 267 22.13 16.83 -8.85
C GLN A 267 21.88 15.50 -9.56
N GLU A 268 22.88 14.95 -10.24
CA GLU A 268 22.75 13.68 -10.96
C GLU A 268 22.39 12.54 -9.98
N LEU A 269 23.03 12.50 -8.79
CA LEU A 269 22.72 11.51 -7.75
C LEU A 269 21.26 11.62 -7.27
N LEU A 270 20.77 12.83 -6.97
CA LEU A 270 19.39 13.03 -6.54
C LEU A 270 18.38 12.63 -7.63
N GLN A 271 18.64 12.97 -8.90
CA GLN A 271 17.77 12.58 -10.02
C GLN A 271 17.68 11.05 -10.11
N TYR A 272 18.83 10.38 -9.99
CA TYR A 272 18.93 8.93 -10.05
C TYR A 272 18.14 8.23 -8.92
N LEU A 273 18.23 8.77 -7.70
CA LEU A 273 17.55 8.23 -6.52
C LEU A 273 16.04 8.47 -6.55
N ILE A 274 15.60 9.69 -6.90
CA ILE A 274 14.17 10.04 -7.00
C ILE A 274 13.50 9.17 -8.06
N ALA A 275 14.12 9.02 -9.24
CA ALA A 275 13.54 8.24 -10.33
C ALA A 275 13.34 6.75 -9.97
N ARG A 276 14.24 6.17 -9.17
CA ARG A 276 14.13 4.79 -8.68
C ARG A 276 13.14 4.64 -7.55
N HIS A 277 13.09 5.62 -6.64
CA HIS A 277 12.07 5.65 -5.60
C HIS A 277 10.65 5.67 -6.21
N GLU A 278 10.45 6.44 -7.27
CA GLU A 278 9.17 6.49 -8.01
C GLU A 278 8.75 5.15 -8.60
N LYS A 279 9.71 4.34 -9.09
CA LYS A 279 9.40 2.98 -9.53
C LYS A 279 8.87 2.12 -8.39
N LEU A 280 9.45 2.24 -7.20
CA LEU A 280 9.03 1.47 -6.03
C LEU A 280 7.68 1.94 -5.48
N VAL A 281 7.39 3.25 -5.55
CA VAL A 281 6.05 3.78 -5.26
C VAL A 281 5.03 3.17 -6.23
N GLN A 282 5.31 3.22 -7.54
CA GLN A 282 4.41 2.66 -8.55
C GLN A 282 4.18 1.17 -8.36
N GLU A 283 5.25 0.41 -8.10
CA GLU A 283 5.16 -1.03 -7.88
C GLU A 283 4.37 -1.41 -6.62
N ARG A 284 4.38 -0.56 -5.59
CA ARG A 284 3.59 -0.74 -4.36
C ARG A 284 2.11 -0.48 -4.63
N GLU A 285 1.79 0.68 -5.21
CA GLU A 285 0.40 1.12 -5.42
C GLU A 285 -0.33 0.32 -6.48
N PHE A 286 0.39 -0.19 -7.49
CA PHE A 286 -0.20 -1.03 -8.52
C PHE A 286 -0.79 -2.34 -7.95
N GLN A 287 -0.34 -2.80 -6.78
CA GLN A 287 -0.82 -4.04 -6.14
C GLN A 287 -2.28 -3.97 -5.73
N GLU A 288 -2.72 -2.81 -5.21
CA GLU A 288 -4.11 -2.59 -4.82
C GLU A 288 -5.07 -2.78 -6.01
N LEU A 289 -4.61 -2.42 -7.22
CA LEU A 289 -5.39 -2.58 -8.45
C LEU A 289 -5.49 -4.05 -8.89
N TYR A 290 -4.38 -4.78 -8.96
CA TYR A 290 -4.38 -6.10 -9.62
C TYR A 290 -4.62 -7.28 -8.68
N LEU A 291 -4.28 -7.20 -7.38
CA LEU A 291 -4.37 -8.35 -6.48
C LEU A 291 -5.80 -8.85 -6.27
N PRO A 292 -6.82 -7.99 -6.04
CA PRO A 292 -8.19 -8.46 -5.89
C PRO A 292 -8.70 -9.21 -7.13
N ALA A 293 -8.42 -8.68 -8.32
CA ALA A 293 -8.78 -9.30 -9.59
C ALA A 293 -8.10 -10.67 -9.78
N ARG A 294 -6.81 -10.79 -9.45
CA ARG A 294 -6.08 -12.08 -9.51
C ARG A 294 -6.66 -13.12 -8.58
N ILE A 295 -6.98 -12.74 -7.34
CA ILE A 295 -7.62 -13.64 -6.36
C ILE A 295 -8.98 -14.10 -6.90
N ALA A 296 -9.75 -13.20 -7.50
CA ALA A 296 -11.05 -13.54 -8.09
C ALA A 296 -10.94 -14.45 -9.32
N CYS A 297 -9.89 -14.32 -10.14
CA CYS A 297 -9.73 -15.10 -11.38
C CYS A 297 -9.08 -16.48 -11.18
N PHE A 298 -7.88 -16.53 -10.60
CA PHE A 298 -7.01 -17.71 -10.73
C PHE A 298 -6.05 -17.96 -9.56
N SER A 299 -6.14 -17.15 -8.50
CA SER A 299 -5.33 -17.34 -7.31
C SER A 299 -6.23 -17.51 -6.08
N ASP A 300 -5.62 -17.54 -4.91
CA ASP A 300 -6.33 -17.52 -3.63
C ASP A 300 -5.69 -16.50 -2.68
N PHE A 301 -6.45 -16.14 -1.64
CA PHE A 301 -6.03 -15.13 -0.68
C PHE A 301 -4.71 -15.50 0.03
N GLN A 302 -4.54 -16.75 0.43
CA GLN A 302 -3.36 -17.19 1.18
C GLN A 302 -2.12 -17.25 0.28
N GLN A 303 -2.28 -17.69 -0.97
CA GLN A 303 -1.19 -17.69 -1.93
C GLN A 303 -0.71 -16.27 -2.26
N GLU A 304 -1.63 -15.34 -2.54
CA GLU A 304 -1.23 -13.94 -2.80
C GLU A 304 -0.71 -13.24 -1.54
N LEU A 305 -1.19 -13.61 -0.35
CA LEU A 305 -0.63 -13.14 0.92
C LEU A 305 0.84 -13.53 1.08
N GLU A 306 1.20 -14.79 0.82
CA GLU A 306 2.60 -15.24 0.90
C GLU A 306 3.49 -14.58 -0.16
N LYS A 307 2.97 -14.38 -1.39
CA LYS A 307 3.69 -13.64 -2.45
C LYS A 307 3.92 -12.18 -2.04
N MET A 308 2.89 -11.51 -1.52
CA MET A 308 2.96 -10.13 -1.04
C MET A 308 3.95 -10.00 0.12
N LYS A 309 3.96 -10.95 1.07
CA LYS A 309 4.96 -11.01 2.15
C LYS A 309 6.38 -11.16 1.62
N LYS A 310 6.61 -12.12 0.71
CA LYS A 310 7.95 -12.36 0.12
C LYS A 310 8.46 -11.12 -0.62
N LYS A 311 7.61 -10.51 -1.44
CA LYS A 311 7.95 -9.28 -2.17
C LYS A 311 8.14 -8.08 -1.23
N GLY A 312 7.29 -7.96 -0.22
CA GLY A 312 7.36 -6.90 0.79
C GLY A 312 8.68 -6.89 1.57
N LYS A 313 9.27 -8.06 1.81
CA LYS A 313 10.62 -8.18 2.42
C LYS A 313 11.73 -7.51 1.61
N GLN A 314 11.53 -7.28 0.32
CA GLN A 314 12.47 -6.56 -0.55
C GLN A 314 12.00 -5.13 -0.82
N LEU A 315 10.75 -4.96 -1.24
CA LEU A 315 10.18 -3.69 -1.67
C LEU A 315 10.19 -2.63 -0.54
N VAL A 316 9.72 -2.99 0.65
CA VAL A 316 9.58 -2.05 1.78
C VAL A 316 10.93 -1.49 2.26
N PRO A 317 11.94 -2.31 2.61
CA PRO A 317 13.23 -1.77 3.04
C PRO A 317 13.95 -1.03 1.91
N THR A 318 13.85 -1.50 0.67
CA THR A 318 14.46 -0.80 -0.48
C THR A 318 13.84 0.60 -0.67
N ALA A 319 12.51 0.71 -0.69
CA ALA A 319 11.84 2.01 -0.82
C ALA A 319 12.21 2.96 0.32
N PHE A 320 12.32 2.42 1.54
CA PHE A 320 12.75 3.17 2.71
C PHE A 320 14.21 3.64 2.62
N ALA A 321 15.13 2.79 2.15
CA ALA A 321 16.53 3.13 1.93
C ALA A 321 16.69 4.23 0.88
N TYR A 322 16.01 4.14 -0.28
CA TYR A 322 16.02 5.22 -1.27
C TYR A 322 15.50 6.53 -0.68
N ARG A 323 14.35 6.49 -0.01
CA ARG A 323 13.74 7.70 0.57
C ARG A 323 14.66 8.36 1.59
N THR A 324 15.28 7.59 2.48
CA THR A 324 16.16 8.12 3.52
C THR A 324 17.52 8.56 2.96
N LEU A 325 18.00 7.91 1.89
CA LEU A 325 19.19 8.37 1.16
C LEU A 325 18.93 9.70 0.43
N ILE A 326 17.74 9.90 -0.16
CA ILE A 326 17.33 11.21 -0.70
C ILE A 326 17.38 12.28 0.40
N GLU A 327 16.86 11.99 1.60
CA GLU A 327 16.95 12.91 2.74
C GLU A 327 18.40 13.25 3.11
N TYR A 328 19.31 12.26 3.10
CA TYR A 328 20.72 12.47 3.43
C TYR A 328 21.39 13.38 2.41
N VAL A 329 21.30 13.02 1.13
CA VAL A 329 21.90 13.79 0.03
C VAL A 329 21.32 15.19 -0.03
N ALA A 330 20.00 15.37 0.08
CA ALA A 330 19.37 16.69 0.05
C ALA A 330 19.73 17.55 1.27
N SER A 331 20.00 16.94 2.43
CA SER A 331 20.34 17.69 3.63
C SER A 331 21.77 18.22 3.65
N ASN A 332 22.69 17.59 2.91
CA ASN A 332 24.04 18.09 2.70
C ASN A 332 24.48 17.76 1.26
N PRO A 333 24.00 18.50 0.25
CA PRO A 333 24.22 18.17 -1.15
C PRO A 333 25.73 18.14 -1.51
N PRO A 334 26.22 17.08 -2.17
CA PRO A 334 27.62 16.98 -2.54
C PRO A 334 27.94 17.81 -3.80
N PHE A 335 29.20 18.21 -3.92
CA PHE A 335 29.76 18.96 -5.05
C PHE A 335 30.84 18.16 -5.80
N GLY A 336 30.79 16.83 -5.71
CA GLY A 336 31.71 15.95 -6.43
C GLY A 336 31.40 15.93 -7.94
N THR A 337 32.09 15.05 -8.65
CA THR A 337 32.00 14.97 -10.12
C THR A 337 31.64 13.57 -10.64
N LYS A 338 31.57 12.57 -9.76
CA LYS A 338 31.20 11.21 -10.17
C LYS A 338 29.72 11.16 -10.53
N ARG A 339 29.41 10.42 -11.59
CA ARG A 339 28.04 10.10 -11.97
C ARG A 339 27.53 8.87 -11.22
N PRO A 340 26.25 8.83 -10.81
CA PRO A 340 25.67 7.64 -10.20
C PRO A 340 25.62 6.48 -11.20
N ASN A 341 25.88 5.27 -10.71
CA ASN A 341 25.70 4.02 -11.44
C ASN A 341 25.14 2.96 -10.48
N MET A 342 24.66 1.83 -11.03
CA MET A 342 23.96 0.81 -10.24
C MET A 342 24.81 0.28 -9.08
N ASP A 343 25.98 -0.28 -9.38
CA ASP A 343 26.84 -0.93 -8.38
C ASP A 343 27.20 0.01 -7.22
N LYS A 344 27.51 1.28 -7.51
CA LYS A 344 27.89 2.21 -6.47
C LYS A 344 26.72 2.78 -5.69
N VAL A 345 25.54 2.91 -6.30
CA VAL A 345 24.34 3.32 -5.58
C VAL A 345 23.82 2.17 -4.72
N ASP A 346 23.95 0.92 -5.15
CA ASP A 346 23.61 -0.25 -4.32
C ASP A 346 24.41 -0.28 -3.01
N TYR A 347 25.70 0.05 -3.09
CA TYR A 347 26.54 0.22 -1.89
C TYR A 347 26.07 1.37 -0.98
N LEU A 348 25.67 2.53 -1.53
CA LEU A 348 25.08 3.63 -0.75
C LEU A 348 23.77 3.21 -0.07
N LEU A 349 22.94 2.43 -0.76
CA LEU A 349 21.69 1.91 -0.20
C LEU A 349 21.97 0.91 0.92
N ALA A 350 22.96 0.04 0.77
CA ALA A 350 23.39 -0.88 1.82
C ALA A 350 23.89 -0.13 3.07
N LEU A 351 24.67 0.95 2.91
CA LEU A 351 25.06 1.81 4.03
C LEU A 351 23.83 2.43 4.72
N MET A 352 22.89 2.96 3.94
CA MET A 352 21.67 3.58 4.47
C MET A 352 20.78 2.56 5.20
N ASP A 353 20.65 1.36 4.65
CA ASP A 353 19.93 0.24 5.27
C ASP A 353 20.56 -0.13 6.62
N MET A 354 21.88 -0.26 6.68
CA MET A 354 22.61 -0.55 7.92
C MET A 354 22.50 0.58 8.96
N ILE A 355 22.44 1.84 8.55
CA ILE A 355 22.17 2.97 9.47
C ILE A 355 20.79 2.80 10.11
N ASN A 356 19.78 2.45 9.31
CA ASN A 356 18.42 2.28 9.79
C ASN A 356 18.29 1.06 10.72
N ASP A 357 18.92 -0.05 10.36
CA ASP A 357 18.90 -1.29 11.15
C ASP A 357 19.60 -1.11 12.51
N TRP A 358 20.84 -0.64 12.51
CA TRP A 358 21.58 -0.42 13.76
C TRP A 358 20.98 0.71 14.61
N GLY A 359 20.39 1.73 13.98
CA GLY A 359 19.59 2.74 14.66
C GLY A 359 18.37 2.14 15.36
N THR A 360 17.69 1.21 14.70
CA THR A 360 16.53 0.47 15.25
C THR A 360 16.94 -0.43 16.42
N VAL A 361 18.06 -1.15 16.32
CA VAL A 361 18.62 -1.94 17.44
C VAL A 361 18.94 -1.04 18.63
N GLY A 362 19.61 0.09 18.38
CA GLY A 362 19.93 1.07 19.41
C GLY A 362 18.69 1.64 20.10
N ASP A 363 17.63 1.97 19.35
CA ASP A 363 16.36 2.42 19.93
C ASP A 363 15.68 1.32 20.73
N THR A 364 15.70 0.07 20.25
CA THR A 364 15.16 -1.09 20.98
C THR A 364 15.79 -1.22 22.37
N LEU A 365 17.11 -1.08 22.46
CA LEU A 365 17.86 -1.09 23.72
C LEU A 365 17.54 0.11 24.60
N ARG A 366 17.65 1.34 24.06
CA ARG A 366 17.41 2.59 24.83
C ARG A 366 16.00 2.68 25.39
N LEU A 367 15.04 2.13 24.66
CA LEU A 367 13.64 2.10 25.05
C LEU A 367 13.31 0.94 26.00
N GLY A 368 14.24 0.02 26.25
CA GLY A 368 14.04 -1.16 27.09
C GLY A 368 13.00 -2.13 26.52
N LEU A 369 12.92 -2.22 25.20
CA LEU A 369 11.96 -3.11 24.53
C LEU A 369 12.50 -4.54 24.43
N ASN A 370 13.79 -4.69 24.14
CA ASN A 370 14.52 -5.97 24.13
C ASN A 370 16.00 -5.73 24.48
N ASP A 371 16.67 -6.79 24.93
CA ASP A 371 18.11 -6.84 25.18
C ASP A 371 18.74 -8.03 24.44
N PRO A 372 18.92 -7.94 23.10
CA PRO A 372 19.48 -9.04 22.32
C PRO A 372 20.90 -9.38 22.76
N GLU A 373 21.30 -10.64 22.63
CA GLU A 373 22.72 -10.98 22.70
C GLU A 373 23.48 -10.28 21.59
N MET A 374 24.62 -9.69 21.93
CA MET A 374 25.44 -8.92 21.00
C MET A 374 26.91 -9.19 21.24
N GLY A 375 27.71 -9.13 20.17
CA GLY A 375 29.15 -9.26 20.26
C GLY A 375 29.80 -9.60 18.92
N LEU A 376 31.10 -9.90 18.98
CA LEU A 376 31.89 -10.28 17.82
C LEU A 376 31.70 -11.76 17.49
N LEU A 377 31.20 -12.05 16.29
CA LEU A 377 30.97 -13.41 15.79
C LEU A 377 32.27 -14.07 15.31
N PRO A 378 32.33 -15.41 15.19
CA PRO A 378 33.49 -16.11 14.60
C PRO A 378 33.84 -15.68 13.17
N SER A 379 32.87 -15.14 12.44
CA SER A 379 33.08 -14.55 11.11
C SER A 379 33.84 -13.22 11.14
N GLY A 380 34.09 -12.64 12.31
CA GLY A 380 34.67 -11.31 12.47
C GLY A 380 33.65 -10.17 12.33
N ARG A 381 32.36 -10.48 12.10
CA ARG A 381 31.28 -9.48 12.02
C ARG A 381 30.67 -9.20 13.40
N ILE A 382 30.06 -8.03 13.55
CA ILE A 382 29.25 -7.70 14.72
C ILE A 382 27.89 -8.37 14.58
N GLY A 383 27.51 -9.19 15.56
CA GLY A 383 26.22 -9.86 15.61
C GLY A 383 25.28 -9.23 16.64
N ALA A 384 23.99 -9.25 16.31
CA ALA A 384 22.90 -9.08 17.27
C ALA A 384 21.90 -10.21 17.07
N ASP A 385 21.45 -10.81 18.17
CA ASP A 385 20.44 -11.86 18.13
C ASP A 385 19.13 -11.38 17.48
N LYS A 386 18.52 -12.27 16.67
CA LYS A 386 17.32 -11.99 15.88
C LYS A 386 16.04 -12.61 16.46
N THR A 387 16.06 -13.05 17.72
CA THR A 387 14.89 -13.70 18.36
C THR A 387 13.66 -12.80 18.32
N MET A 388 13.79 -11.51 18.63
CA MET A 388 12.66 -10.56 18.53
C MET A 388 12.16 -10.38 17.09
N GLU A 389 13.04 -10.43 16.09
CA GLU A 389 12.63 -10.34 14.68
C GLU A 389 11.77 -11.54 14.28
N ARG A 390 12.26 -12.75 14.57
CA ARG A 390 11.60 -14.02 14.26
C ARG A 390 10.31 -14.22 15.06
N ASP A 391 10.35 -13.97 16.36
CA ASP A 391 9.28 -14.38 17.27
C ASP A 391 8.16 -13.32 17.37
N PHE A 392 8.46 -12.06 17.01
CA PHE A 392 7.54 -10.92 17.08
C PHE A 392 7.37 -10.16 15.75
N PHE A 393 8.43 -9.58 15.16
CA PHE A 393 8.25 -8.70 13.99
C PHE A 393 7.69 -9.44 12.77
N ASP A 394 8.09 -10.69 12.52
CA ASP A 394 7.54 -11.51 11.45
C ASP A 394 6.03 -11.74 11.60
N LYS A 395 5.55 -12.01 12.82
CA LYS A 395 4.12 -12.20 13.11
C LYS A 395 3.34 -10.91 12.95
N TYR A 396 3.85 -9.80 13.48
CA TYR A 396 3.19 -8.50 13.34
C TYR A 396 3.14 -8.05 11.87
N ARG A 397 4.23 -8.26 11.10
CA ARG A 397 4.24 -8.02 9.65
C ARG A 397 3.18 -8.87 8.94
N HIS A 398 3.07 -10.15 9.28
CA HIS A 398 2.06 -11.03 8.71
C HIS A 398 0.64 -10.50 8.94
N LEU A 399 0.27 -10.14 10.18
CA LEU A 399 -1.05 -9.56 10.46
C LEU A 399 -1.29 -8.25 9.68
N LYS A 400 -0.27 -7.39 9.56
CA LYS A 400 -0.41 -6.15 8.78
C LYS A 400 -0.62 -6.41 7.30
N THR A 401 0.15 -7.32 6.70
CA THR A 401 0.02 -7.66 5.28
C THR A 401 -1.30 -8.37 4.99
N GLU A 402 -1.76 -9.24 5.88
CA GLU A 402 -3.09 -9.86 5.78
C GLU A 402 -4.20 -8.80 5.81
N ALA A 403 -4.13 -7.89 6.78
CA ALA A 403 -5.09 -6.81 6.89
C ALA A 403 -5.07 -5.85 5.70
N GLU A 404 -3.90 -5.61 5.10
CA GLU A 404 -3.73 -4.79 3.90
C GLU A 404 -4.35 -5.47 2.67
N LEU A 405 -4.06 -6.75 2.44
CA LEU A 405 -4.65 -7.51 1.34
C LEU A 405 -6.17 -7.60 1.43
N PHE A 406 -6.69 -7.82 2.64
CA PHE A 406 -8.14 -7.82 2.88
C PHE A 406 -8.76 -6.45 2.55
N LYS A 407 -8.11 -5.35 2.95
CA LYS A 407 -8.56 -4.00 2.59
C LYS A 407 -8.53 -3.75 1.09
N PHE A 408 -7.55 -4.29 0.34
CA PHE A 408 -7.55 -4.20 -1.12
C PHE A 408 -8.79 -4.85 -1.72
N GLN A 409 -9.22 -6.01 -1.21
CA GLN A 409 -10.43 -6.68 -1.68
C GLN A 409 -11.69 -5.88 -1.34
N GLU A 410 -11.83 -5.40 -0.10
CA GLU A 410 -13.01 -4.62 0.33
C GLU A 410 -13.14 -3.28 -0.40
N ASN A 411 -12.01 -2.63 -0.70
CA ASN A 411 -11.99 -1.34 -1.36
C ASN A 411 -11.92 -1.43 -2.88
N PHE A 412 -11.94 -2.64 -3.46
CA PHE A 412 -11.77 -2.82 -4.90
C PHE A 412 -12.76 -1.97 -5.70
N ASP A 413 -14.03 -1.94 -5.30
CA ASP A 413 -15.06 -1.12 -5.95
C ASP A 413 -14.77 0.38 -5.89
N ARG A 414 -14.13 0.86 -4.81
CA ARG A 414 -13.82 2.28 -4.60
C ARG A 414 -12.75 2.80 -5.55
N ILE A 415 -11.87 1.92 -6.03
CA ILE A 415 -10.82 2.26 -7.00
C ILE A 415 -11.44 2.74 -8.33
N TYR A 416 -12.64 2.26 -8.65
CA TYR A 416 -13.37 2.51 -9.89
C TYR A 416 -14.46 3.58 -9.75
N LEU A 417 -14.66 4.14 -8.56
CA LEU A 417 -15.67 5.20 -8.38
C LEU A 417 -15.24 6.48 -9.10
N PRO A 418 -16.14 7.13 -9.87
CA PRO A 418 -15.84 8.41 -10.50
C PRO A 418 -15.47 9.43 -9.42
N ARG A 419 -14.27 10.00 -9.52
CA ARG A 419 -13.92 11.14 -8.66
C ARG A 419 -14.57 12.39 -9.27
N PRO A 420 -15.35 13.17 -8.50
CA PRO A 420 -16.02 14.35 -9.05
C PRO A 420 -14.97 15.32 -9.60
N ARG A 421 -15.01 15.54 -10.92
CA ARG A 421 -14.22 16.58 -11.61
C ARG A 421 -15.06 17.86 -11.60
N GLY A 422 -14.74 18.80 -10.71
CA GLY A 422 -15.49 20.06 -10.61
C GLY A 422 -15.05 20.91 -9.43
N ARG A 423 -15.34 22.22 -9.51
CA ARG A 423 -15.06 23.21 -8.45
C ARG A 423 -15.46 22.65 -7.08
N MET A 424 -14.54 22.77 -6.12
CA MET A 424 -14.84 22.53 -4.71
C MET A 424 -16.19 23.15 -4.37
N SER A 425 -17.09 22.33 -3.84
CA SER A 425 -18.24 22.84 -3.09
C SER A 425 -17.76 23.85 -2.06
N ALA A 426 -18.63 24.77 -1.61
CA ALA A 426 -18.29 25.67 -0.53
C ALA A 426 -17.62 24.88 0.62
N PRO A 427 -16.46 25.33 1.13
CA PRO A 427 -15.69 24.55 2.09
C PRO A 427 -16.57 24.24 3.29
N THR A 428 -16.57 22.97 3.70
CA THR A 428 -17.29 22.52 4.89
C THR A 428 -16.75 23.24 6.13
N ASP A 429 -17.52 23.28 7.21
CA ASP A 429 -17.03 23.90 8.45
C ASP A 429 -15.84 23.15 9.04
N GLU A 430 -15.70 21.85 8.78
CA GLU A 430 -14.50 21.07 9.09
C GLU A 430 -13.28 21.53 8.33
N VAL A 431 -13.40 21.76 7.01
CA VAL A 431 -12.30 22.29 6.18
C VAL A 431 -11.88 23.67 6.68
N LYS A 432 -12.84 24.56 7.00
CA LYS A 432 -12.51 25.89 7.55
C LYS A 432 -11.76 25.81 8.88
N LYS A 433 -12.18 24.90 9.79
CA LYS A 433 -11.50 24.68 11.07
C LYS A 433 -10.09 24.13 10.87
N LEU A 434 -9.93 23.19 9.94
CA LEU A 434 -8.62 22.66 9.58
C LEU A 434 -7.72 23.75 9.04
N ASP A 435 -8.20 24.53 8.07
CA ASP A 435 -7.44 25.60 7.42
C ASP A 435 -6.99 26.66 8.42
N ALA A 436 -7.87 27.11 9.31
CA ALA A 436 -7.50 28.06 10.37
C ALA A 436 -6.45 27.50 11.34
N ALA A 437 -6.58 26.22 11.74
CA ALA A 437 -5.63 25.57 12.63
C ALA A 437 -4.27 25.32 11.95
N PHE A 438 -4.28 24.95 10.66
CA PHE A 438 -3.10 24.69 9.86
C PHE A 438 -2.35 25.97 9.51
N GLU A 439 -3.06 27.06 9.20
CA GLU A 439 -2.48 28.39 8.98
C GLU A 439 -1.80 28.94 10.23
N ALA A 440 -2.41 28.76 11.41
CA ALA A 440 -1.78 29.12 12.68
C ALA A 440 -0.50 28.33 13.00
N GLU A 441 -0.32 27.13 12.43
CA GLU A 441 0.86 26.29 12.61
C GLU A 441 1.94 26.56 11.55
N TYR A 442 1.54 26.70 10.29
CA TYR A 442 2.44 26.63 9.13
C TYR A 442 2.44 27.88 8.26
N GLY A 443 1.60 28.87 8.53
CA GLY A 443 1.51 30.13 7.77
C GLY A 443 0.77 30.03 6.43
N ILE A 444 0.32 28.84 6.05
CA ILE A 444 -0.56 28.57 4.90
C ILE A 444 -1.68 27.65 5.37
N THR A 445 -2.80 27.63 4.66
CA THR A 445 -3.89 26.70 4.94
C THR A 445 -3.59 25.29 4.41
N PHE A 446 -4.34 24.28 4.87
CA PHE A 446 -4.16 22.91 4.38
C PHE A 446 -4.69 22.76 2.95
N THR A 447 -5.78 23.46 2.63
CA THR A 447 -6.31 23.57 1.27
C THR A 447 -5.28 24.13 0.30
N GLU A 448 -4.63 25.26 0.63
CA GLU A 448 -3.58 25.86 -0.20
C GLU A 448 -2.41 24.89 -0.43
N LYS A 449 -1.98 24.17 0.62
CA LYS A 449 -0.96 23.12 0.50
C LYS A 449 -1.40 22.01 -0.46
N ALA A 450 -2.64 21.53 -0.36
CA ALA A 450 -3.16 20.47 -1.22
C ALA A 450 -3.25 20.92 -2.68
N GLN A 451 -3.70 22.16 -2.94
CA GLN A 451 -3.72 22.76 -4.27
C GLN A 451 -2.32 22.84 -4.88
N LEU A 452 -1.33 23.29 -4.10
CA LEU A 452 0.08 23.36 -4.53
C LEU A 452 0.65 21.98 -4.86
N ILE A 453 0.40 20.97 -4.02
CA ILE A 453 0.83 19.61 -4.32
C ILE A 453 0.13 19.10 -5.60
N GLY A 454 -1.16 19.39 -5.78
CA GLY A 454 -1.89 19.05 -6.99
C GLY A 454 -1.30 19.69 -8.25
N ALA A 455 -0.90 20.97 -8.18
CA ALA A 455 -0.23 21.65 -9.28
C ALA A 455 1.15 21.05 -9.60
N LEU A 456 1.95 20.73 -8.58
CA LEU A 456 3.22 20.02 -8.74
C LEU A 456 3.03 18.63 -9.38
N MET A 457 2.02 17.89 -8.93
CA MET A 457 1.64 16.60 -9.51
C MET A 457 1.27 16.75 -10.98
N ASN A 458 0.48 17.77 -11.34
CA ASN A 458 0.09 18.04 -12.72
C ASN A 458 1.29 18.37 -13.61
N ILE A 459 2.23 19.20 -13.14
CA ILE A 459 3.49 19.48 -13.87
C ILE A 459 4.23 18.18 -14.18
N GLY A 460 4.45 17.34 -13.16
CA GLY A 460 5.16 16.07 -13.35
C GLY A 460 4.39 15.06 -14.20
N PHE A 461 3.06 15.00 -14.07
CA PHE A 461 2.21 14.10 -14.85
C PHE A 461 2.15 14.49 -16.33
N VAL A 462 2.14 15.78 -16.66
CA VAL A 462 2.20 16.26 -18.06
C VAL A 462 3.54 15.92 -18.69
N GLU A 463 4.64 16.10 -17.96
CA GLU A 463 6.00 15.78 -18.44
C GLU A 463 6.26 14.27 -18.48
N GLY A 464 5.57 13.50 -17.64
CA GLY A 464 5.68 12.04 -17.54
C GLY A 464 7.04 11.56 -17.01
N MET A 465 7.92 12.45 -16.55
CA MET A 465 9.27 12.12 -16.10
C MET A 465 9.27 11.70 -14.62
N PRO A 466 10.00 10.64 -14.23
CA PRO A 466 10.00 10.15 -12.86
C PRO A 466 10.67 11.14 -11.89
N CYS A 467 11.61 11.96 -12.35
CA CYS A 467 12.14 13.08 -11.56
C CYS A 467 11.89 14.36 -12.34
N VAL A 468 11.04 15.23 -11.82
CA VAL A 468 10.91 16.61 -12.32
C VAL A 468 12.15 17.38 -11.91
N VAL A 469 12.71 18.17 -12.82
CA VAL A 469 13.88 19.03 -12.59
C VAL A 469 13.57 20.39 -13.21
N ILE A 470 13.37 21.41 -12.38
CA ILE A 470 12.84 22.70 -12.84
C ILE A 470 13.50 23.86 -12.10
N GLU A 471 13.86 24.92 -12.82
CA GLU A 471 14.40 26.14 -12.21
C GLU A 471 13.34 26.82 -11.33
N GLU A 472 13.75 27.38 -10.19
CA GLU A 472 12.86 28.05 -9.24
C GLU A 472 11.98 29.12 -9.89
N ASN A 473 12.54 29.97 -10.76
CA ASN A 473 11.78 31.03 -11.42
C ASN A 473 10.70 30.45 -12.35
N GLU A 474 11.03 29.39 -13.09
CA GLU A 474 10.09 28.72 -13.98
C GLU A 474 8.99 28.01 -13.17
N LEU A 475 9.37 27.30 -12.10
CA LEU A 475 8.41 26.61 -11.23
C LEU A 475 7.42 27.61 -10.62
N VAL A 476 7.92 28.70 -10.05
CA VAL A 476 7.07 29.74 -9.46
C VAL A 476 6.15 30.34 -10.52
N ALA A 477 6.64 30.63 -11.73
CA ALA A 477 5.81 31.15 -12.81
C ALA A 477 4.69 30.19 -13.23
N ARG A 478 4.97 28.87 -13.32
CA ARG A 478 3.97 27.84 -13.59
C ARG A 478 2.94 27.75 -12.47
N LEU A 479 3.37 27.76 -11.21
CA LEU A 479 2.47 27.69 -10.05
C LEU A 479 1.58 28.93 -9.93
N VAL A 480 2.09 30.14 -10.19
CA VAL A 480 1.28 31.38 -10.21
C VAL A 480 0.22 31.32 -11.31
N LYS A 481 0.56 30.74 -12.47
CA LYS A 481 -0.39 30.56 -13.57
C LYS A 481 -1.49 29.56 -13.23
N ASP A 482 -1.13 28.45 -12.60
CA ASP A 482 -2.05 27.36 -12.27
C ASP A 482 -2.91 27.68 -11.03
N LEU A 483 -2.43 28.54 -10.14
CA LEU A 483 -3.07 28.94 -8.88
C LEU A 483 -3.15 30.48 -8.77
N PRO A 484 -3.93 31.16 -9.64
CA PRO A 484 -3.99 32.62 -9.70
C PRO A 484 -4.55 33.28 -8.42
N GLU A 485 -5.22 32.51 -7.56
CA GLU A 485 -5.71 32.96 -6.25
C GLU A 485 -4.61 33.06 -5.17
N LEU A 486 -3.45 32.43 -5.38
CA LEU A 486 -2.33 32.48 -4.44
C LEU A 486 -1.33 33.55 -4.87
N SER A 487 -0.89 34.36 -3.90
CA SER A 487 0.19 35.31 -4.14
C SER A 487 1.51 34.57 -4.37
N GLU A 488 2.40 35.16 -5.17
CA GLU A 488 3.74 34.61 -5.38
C GLU A 488 4.50 34.40 -4.06
N ALA A 489 4.31 35.31 -3.09
CA ALA A 489 4.90 35.18 -1.75
C ALA A 489 4.40 33.91 -1.02
N LYS A 490 3.09 33.66 -1.02
CA LYS A 490 2.50 32.45 -0.43
C LYS A 490 2.99 31.18 -1.12
N ILE A 491 3.12 31.19 -2.44
CA ILE A 491 3.68 30.06 -3.21
C ILE A 491 5.11 29.77 -2.74
N LYS A 492 5.94 30.80 -2.58
CA LYS A 492 7.32 30.65 -2.09
C LYS A 492 7.37 30.11 -0.66
N ASP A 493 6.55 30.62 0.26
CA ASP A 493 6.48 30.13 1.64
C ASP A 493 6.08 28.65 1.71
N ALA A 494 5.13 28.26 0.88
CA ALA A 494 4.70 26.87 0.79
C ALA A 494 5.75 25.95 0.15
N LEU A 495 6.49 26.42 -0.86
CA LEU A 495 7.64 25.69 -1.40
C LEU A 495 8.70 25.45 -0.31
N VAL A 496 8.98 26.45 0.53
CA VAL A 496 9.87 26.30 1.69
C VAL A 496 9.35 25.26 2.69
N LEU A 497 8.04 25.25 2.96
CA LEU A 497 7.42 24.24 3.83
C LEU A 497 7.55 22.82 3.25
N LEU A 498 7.50 22.67 1.93
CA LEU A 498 7.58 21.39 1.21
C LEU A 498 9.02 20.94 0.92
N THR A 499 10.02 21.78 1.16
CA THR A 499 11.41 21.50 0.81
C THR A 499 12.18 20.84 1.96
N LEU A 500 12.99 19.82 1.64
CA LEU A 500 13.94 19.21 2.56
C LEU A 500 14.98 20.25 3.00
N GLN A 501 15.23 20.32 4.30
CA GLN A 501 16.11 21.33 4.86
C GLN A 501 17.57 20.89 4.83
N GLN A 502 18.42 21.78 4.32
CA GLN A 502 19.87 21.63 4.42
C GLN A 502 20.32 21.81 5.88
N ARG A 503 21.36 21.07 6.26
CA ARG A 503 21.95 21.03 7.60
C ARG A 503 23.47 21.06 7.50
N PRO A 504 24.19 21.51 8.54
CA PRO A 504 25.66 21.60 8.49
C PRO A 504 26.37 20.26 8.27
N ALA A 505 25.78 19.16 8.74
CA ALA A 505 26.32 17.82 8.60
C ALA A 505 25.22 16.75 8.77
N LEU A 506 25.49 15.53 8.27
CA LEU A 506 24.66 14.37 8.58
C LEU A 506 24.68 14.08 10.09
N GLY A 507 23.55 13.67 10.64
CA GLY A 507 23.41 13.39 12.07
C GLY A 507 23.29 14.64 12.98
N THR A 508 23.42 15.85 12.42
CA THR A 508 23.35 17.10 13.20
C THR A 508 22.00 17.80 13.01
N PRO A 509 21.13 17.85 14.02
CA PRO A 509 19.88 18.61 13.95
C PRO A 509 20.16 20.11 14.12
N VAL A 510 19.30 20.95 13.51
CA VAL A 510 19.33 22.41 13.68
C VAL A 510 18.07 22.84 14.42
N ALA A 511 18.19 23.72 15.42
CA ALA A 511 17.03 24.22 16.15
C ALA A 511 15.98 24.82 15.19
N PRO A 512 14.68 24.58 15.42
CA PRO A 512 14.07 23.94 16.59
C PRO A 512 14.00 22.41 16.54
N TYR A 513 14.57 21.77 15.51
CA TYR A 513 14.51 20.32 15.34
C TYR A 513 15.45 19.58 16.28
N THR A 514 15.10 18.33 16.57
CA THR A 514 15.80 17.46 17.51
C THR A 514 16.36 16.22 16.80
N PHE A 515 17.08 15.37 17.53
CA PHE A 515 17.51 14.07 17.04
C PHE A 515 16.33 13.23 16.50
N ASN A 516 15.15 13.33 17.11
CA ASN A 516 13.96 12.59 16.69
C ASN A 516 13.55 12.92 15.26
N ASP A 517 13.76 14.16 14.82
CA ASP A 517 13.38 14.64 13.49
C ASP A 517 14.35 14.15 12.39
N ILE A 518 15.54 13.70 12.79
CA ILE A 518 16.62 13.34 11.87
C ILE A 518 17.01 11.86 11.90
N ALA A 519 16.61 11.13 12.94
CA ALA A 519 16.81 9.70 13.09
C ALA A 519 15.93 8.94 12.07
N THR A 520 16.49 8.56 10.93
CA THR A 520 15.73 8.06 9.77
C THR A 520 14.83 6.87 10.07
N TRP A 521 15.26 5.99 10.99
CA TRP A 521 14.52 4.82 11.49
C TRP A 521 13.30 5.14 12.38
N ARG A 522 13.04 6.42 12.68
CA ARG A 522 11.82 6.87 13.37
C ARG A 522 10.79 7.41 12.38
N TYR A 523 9.52 7.19 12.72
CA TYR A 523 8.38 7.68 11.95
C TYR A 523 7.90 9.06 12.43
N ASN A 524 7.03 9.71 11.64
CA ASN A 524 6.39 11.00 11.95
C ASN A 524 7.39 12.15 12.21
N ARG A 525 8.50 12.17 11.46
CA ARG A 525 9.55 13.19 11.56
C ARG A 525 9.20 14.41 10.73
N ALA A 526 9.32 15.61 11.31
CA ALA A 526 8.99 16.87 10.63
C ALA A 526 9.89 17.17 9.42
N LEU A 527 11.09 16.58 9.38
CA LEU A 527 12.07 16.73 8.31
C LEU A 527 12.10 15.57 7.31
N SER A 528 11.20 14.59 7.42
CA SER A 528 11.18 13.44 6.50
C SER A 528 10.71 13.81 5.10
N HIS A 529 11.11 13.01 4.11
CA HIS A 529 10.64 13.14 2.72
C HIS A 529 9.13 12.89 2.57
N LEU A 530 8.48 12.26 3.58
CA LEU A 530 7.02 12.13 3.69
C LEU A 530 6.30 13.41 4.17
N ARG A 531 7.06 14.43 4.55
CA ARG A 531 6.56 15.75 4.96
C ARG A 531 7.00 16.83 3.98
N ARG A 532 8.21 16.67 3.46
CA ARG A 532 8.94 17.60 2.61
C ARG A 532 9.43 16.88 1.35
N PRO A 533 8.59 16.75 0.31
CA PRO A 533 8.92 15.97 -0.89
C PRO A 533 9.86 16.69 -1.87
N LEU A 534 10.13 17.98 -1.68
CA LEU A 534 10.92 18.75 -2.63
C LEU A 534 12.38 18.79 -2.20
N VAL A 535 13.27 18.62 -3.17
CA VAL A 535 14.69 18.89 -3.03
C VAL A 535 15.00 20.20 -3.72
N ARG A 536 15.76 21.08 -3.07
CA ARG A 536 16.20 22.37 -3.63
C ARG A 536 17.72 22.47 -3.56
N ILE A 537 18.35 22.58 -4.73
CA ILE A 537 19.81 22.68 -4.86
C ILE A 537 20.19 23.88 -5.72
N LYS A 538 21.44 24.33 -5.57
CA LYS A 538 22.01 25.37 -6.40
C LYS A 538 22.88 24.73 -7.48
N ASN A 539 22.55 24.93 -8.75
CA ASN A 539 23.32 24.44 -9.89
C ASN A 539 23.70 25.61 -10.82
N GLY A 540 24.99 25.74 -11.15
CA GLY A 540 25.46 26.76 -12.10
C GLY A 540 25.12 28.21 -11.72
N GLY A 541 24.79 28.48 -10.45
CA GLY A 541 24.31 29.78 -9.97
C GLY A 541 22.79 29.91 -9.84
N ALA A 542 22.02 29.08 -10.55
CA ALA A 542 20.56 29.02 -10.47
C ALA A 542 20.09 28.05 -9.38
N LEU A 543 18.86 28.26 -8.90
CA LEU A 543 18.22 27.38 -7.92
C LEU A 543 17.24 26.47 -8.64
N THR A 544 17.31 25.17 -8.35
CA THR A 544 16.54 24.13 -9.04
C THR A 544 15.81 23.29 -8.02
N TYR A 545 14.54 23.00 -8.31
CA TYR A 545 13.71 22.05 -7.58
C TYR A 545 13.70 20.70 -8.26
N MET A 546 13.68 19.65 -7.45
CA MET A 546 13.59 18.27 -7.90
C MET A 546 12.60 17.49 -7.03
N TYR A 547 11.76 16.69 -7.66
CA TYR A 547 10.77 15.86 -6.97
C TYR A 547 10.22 14.74 -7.87
N GLY A 548 9.73 13.67 -7.23
CA GLY A 548 8.97 12.61 -7.89
C GLY A 548 7.48 12.88 -7.73
N TYR A 549 6.73 12.88 -8.84
CA TYR A 549 5.33 13.30 -8.82
C TYR A 549 4.39 12.22 -8.28
N ARG A 550 4.76 10.94 -8.33
CA ARG A 550 3.98 9.84 -7.74
C ARG A 550 4.05 9.90 -6.21
N HIS A 551 5.24 10.12 -5.66
CA HIS A 551 5.50 10.25 -4.22
C HIS A 551 4.75 11.43 -3.58
N LEU A 552 4.37 12.46 -4.34
CA LEU A 552 3.59 13.57 -3.81
C LEU A 552 2.24 13.13 -3.21
N LEU A 553 1.61 12.08 -3.76
CA LEU A 553 0.36 11.56 -3.22
C LEU A 553 0.58 10.83 -1.87
N ASP A 554 1.74 10.19 -1.66
CA ASP A 554 2.14 9.65 -0.35
C ASP A 554 2.26 10.74 0.71
N VAL A 555 2.75 11.93 0.33
CA VAL A 555 2.83 13.07 1.26
C VAL A 555 1.45 13.53 1.68
N VAL A 556 0.54 13.71 0.73
CA VAL A 556 -0.84 14.12 1.00
C VAL A 556 -1.54 13.09 1.88
N GLY A 557 -1.48 11.80 1.50
CA GLY A 557 -2.05 10.70 2.27
C GLY A 557 -1.47 10.60 3.68
N ASN A 558 -0.16 10.82 3.86
CA ASN A 558 0.48 10.84 5.16
C ASN A 558 0.00 11.99 6.04
N TYR A 559 -0.22 13.19 5.49
CA TYR A 559 -0.82 14.30 6.24
C TYR A 559 -2.26 14.01 6.65
N TYR A 560 -3.11 13.56 5.72
CA TYR A 560 -4.50 13.19 6.03
C TYR A 560 -4.56 12.13 7.13
N MET A 561 -3.72 11.09 7.03
CA MET A 561 -3.63 10.07 8.06
C MET A 561 -3.20 10.69 9.40
N LEU A 562 -2.10 11.44 9.47
CA LEU A 562 -1.61 12.03 10.72
C LEU A 562 -2.61 13.00 11.36
N ILE A 563 -3.31 13.80 10.57
CA ILE A 563 -4.34 14.74 11.05
C ILE A 563 -5.56 13.97 11.55
N GLY A 564 -6.09 13.05 10.74
CA GLY A 564 -7.27 12.26 11.09
C GLY A 564 -7.05 11.37 12.32
N VAL A 565 -5.83 10.87 12.53
CA VAL A 565 -5.50 10.10 13.74
C VAL A 565 -5.00 10.97 14.91
N GLY A 566 -4.97 12.30 14.75
CA GLY A 566 -4.53 13.24 15.78
C GLY A 566 -3.05 13.12 16.18
N LYS A 567 -2.19 12.55 15.32
CA LYS A 567 -0.75 12.29 15.60
C LYS A 567 0.20 13.27 14.91
N LEU A 568 -0.30 14.21 14.11
CA LEU A 568 0.55 15.24 13.51
C LEU A 568 1.37 15.97 14.59
N ALA A 569 2.69 16.00 14.46
CA ALA A 569 3.52 16.81 15.34
C ALA A 569 3.20 18.30 15.12
N ALA A 570 2.64 18.96 16.16
CA ALA A 570 2.20 20.34 16.11
C ALA A 570 2.68 21.12 17.35
N SER A 571 2.93 22.41 17.18
CA SER A 571 3.45 23.30 18.22
C SER A 571 2.40 24.30 18.70
N SER A 572 1.60 24.85 17.77
CA SER A 572 0.53 25.82 18.03
C SER A 572 -0.62 25.22 18.84
N ALA A 573 -1.23 26.07 19.67
CA ALA A 573 -2.39 25.67 20.47
C ALA A 573 -3.63 25.36 19.59
N ALA A 574 -3.81 26.11 18.50
CA ALA A 574 -4.91 25.90 17.56
C ALA A 574 -4.84 24.51 16.92
N MET A 575 -3.67 24.13 16.39
CA MET A 575 -3.50 22.81 15.76
C MET A 575 -3.60 21.66 16.76
N LYS A 576 -3.02 21.80 17.96
CA LYS A 576 -3.18 20.79 19.03
C LYS A 576 -4.64 20.56 19.41
N THR A 577 -5.42 21.64 19.51
CA THR A 577 -6.85 21.56 19.85
C THR A 577 -7.63 20.85 18.73
N TYR A 578 -7.36 21.22 17.47
CA TYR A 578 -7.99 20.57 16.31
C TYR A 578 -7.67 19.07 16.24
N LEU A 579 -6.40 18.68 16.42
CA LEU A 579 -5.98 17.27 16.43
C LEU A 579 -6.64 16.46 17.55
N GLY A 580 -6.84 17.08 18.72
CA GLY A 580 -7.58 16.47 19.82
C GLY A 580 -9.04 16.19 19.47
N ALA A 581 -9.72 17.13 18.81
CA ALA A 581 -11.09 16.96 18.35
C ALA A 581 -11.21 15.85 17.29
N MET A 582 -10.28 15.79 16.33
CA MET A 582 -10.23 14.72 15.31
C MET A 582 -10.04 13.34 15.93
N ALA A 583 -9.18 13.21 16.94
CA ALA A 583 -8.98 11.94 17.64
C ALA A 583 -10.25 11.48 18.37
N GLU A 584 -11.03 12.41 18.95
CA GLU A 584 -12.30 12.11 19.61
C GLU A 584 -13.38 11.67 18.60
N GLU A 585 -13.54 12.42 17.51
CA GLU A 585 -14.49 12.12 16.43
C GLU A 585 -14.23 10.75 15.81
N ARG A 586 -12.98 10.48 15.45
CA ARG A 586 -12.57 9.19 14.89
C ARG A 586 -12.82 8.02 15.85
N GLY A 587 -12.70 8.25 17.16
CA GLY A 587 -13.08 7.26 18.18
C GLY A 587 -14.57 6.91 18.12
N LYS A 588 -15.44 7.93 17.99
CA LYS A 588 -16.89 7.76 17.86
C LYS A 588 -17.26 7.06 16.56
N GLU A 589 -16.67 7.47 15.44
CA GLU A 589 -16.87 6.83 14.13
C GLU A 589 -16.51 5.35 14.17
N PHE A 590 -15.32 5.02 14.69
CA PHE A 590 -14.86 3.65 14.75
C PHE A 590 -15.78 2.76 15.60
N ARG A 591 -16.22 3.24 16.77
CA ARG A 591 -17.20 2.52 17.59
C ARG A 591 -18.51 2.30 16.84
N ASN A 592 -18.99 3.30 16.10
CA ASN A 592 -20.20 3.16 15.28
C ASN A 592 -20.01 2.11 14.18
N MET A 593 -18.84 2.05 13.53
CA MET A 593 -18.51 1.02 12.54
C MET A 593 -18.58 -0.39 13.15
N VAL A 594 -18.02 -0.59 14.35
CA VAL A 594 -18.10 -1.88 15.06
C VAL A 594 -19.55 -2.22 15.40
N ARG A 595 -20.32 -1.27 15.94
CA ARG A 595 -21.75 -1.44 16.26
C ARG A 595 -22.55 -1.86 15.02
N ASP A 596 -22.39 -1.14 13.92
CA ASP A 596 -23.15 -1.35 12.70
C ASP A 596 -22.76 -2.67 12.03
N TRP A 597 -21.50 -3.07 12.15
CA TRP A 597 -21.06 -4.41 11.73
C TRP A 597 -21.80 -5.51 12.50
N PHE A 598 -21.88 -5.44 13.83
CA PHE A 598 -22.62 -6.46 14.61
C PHE A 598 -24.09 -6.52 14.21
N LYS A 599 -24.75 -5.37 14.04
CA LYS A 599 -26.16 -5.31 13.61
C LYS A 599 -26.39 -5.89 12.23
N GLY A 600 -25.47 -5.65 11.29
CA GLY A 600 -25.60 -6.08 9.90
C GLY A 600 -25.19 -7.54 9.66
N ASN A 601 -24.31 -8.09 10.51
CA ASN A 601 -23.63 -9.36 10.23
C ASN A 601 -23.91 -10.44 11.27
N THR A 602 -24.67 -10.16 12.33
CA THR A 602 -24.97 -11.12 13.40
C THR A 602 -26.43 -11.07 13.84
N GLN A 603 -26.85 -12.07 14.60
CA GLN A 603 -28.14 -12.09 15.29
C GLN A 603 -28.03 -11.59 16.75
N PHE A 604 -26.89 -11.00 17.12
CA PHE A 604 -26.66 -10.53 18.48
C PHE A 604 -27.48 -9.26 18.75
N GLU A 605 -28.00 -9.13 19.97
CA GLU A 605 -28.64 -7.88 20.40
C GLU A 605 -27.53 -6.84 20.65
N VAL A 606 -27.68 -5.64 20.09
CA VAL A 606 -26.70 -4.56 20.18
C VAL A 606 -27.29 -3.37 20.92
N ILE A 607 -26.68 -2.97 22.04
CA ILE A 607 -27.09 -1.78 22.79
C ILE A 607 -26.61 -0.53 22.06
N ASN A 608 -27.54 0.37 21.74
CA ASN A 608 -27.33 1.46 20.78
C ASN A 608 -26.55 2.67 21.32
N HIS A 609 -26.15 2.65 22.59
CA HIS A 609 -25.50 3.76 23.26
C HIS A 609 -24.44 3.26 24.25
N GLU A 610 -23.48 4.13 24.57
CA GLU A 610 -22.46 3.87 25.59
C GLU A 610 -23.11 3.62 26.96
N VAL A 611 -22.69 2.56 27.66
CA VAL A 611 -23.26 2.21 28.96
C VAL A 611 -22.35 2.70 30.09
N LYS A 612 -22.78 3.75 30.78
CA LYS A 612 -22.08 4.37 31.90
C LYS A 612 -22.24 3.57 33.19
N ILE A 613 -21.12 3.29 33.84
CA ILE A 613 -21.02 2.64 35.15
C ILE A 613 -20.56 3.71 36.16
N ASP A 614 -21.53 4.35 36.79
CA ASP A 614 -21.33 5.48 37.70
C ASP A 614 -22.57 5.69 38.58
N ARG A 615 -22.46 6.50 39.62
CA ARG A 615 -23.51 6.80 40.59
C ARG A 615 -24.77 7.35 39.89
N GLY A 616 -25.88 6.62 40.03
CA GLY A 616 -27.18 6.97 39.47
C GLY A 616 -27.21 6.99 37.92
N LYS A 617 -26.30 6.27 37.25
CA LYS A 617 -26.29 6.12 35.78
C LYS A 617 -26.88 4.78 35.35
N HIS A 618 -26.68 4.40 34.09
CA HIS A 618 -27.25 3.18 33.48
C HIS A 618 -27.01 1.94 34.36
N LEU A 619 -25.76 1.75 34.78
CA LEU A 619 -25.37 0.76 35.77
C LEU A 619 -24.91 1.49 37.03
N ASP A 620 -25.78 1.51 38.05
CA ASP A 620 -25.52 2.23 39.30
C ASP A 620 -24.39 1.58 40.11
N ALA A 621 -23.34 2.37 40.33
CA ALA A 621 -22.08 1.98 40.95
C ALA A 621 -21.66 2.97 42.05
N GLU A 622 -20.76 2.53 42.93
CA GLU A 622 -20.27 3.30 44.06
C GLU A 622 -19.25 4.39 43.69
N LYS A 623 -18.66 4.31 42.50
CA LYS A 623 -17.76 5.33 41.91
C LYS A 623 -17.87 5.29 40.38
N ASN A 624 -17.20 6.22 39.72
CA ASN A 624 -17.10 6.23 38.26
C ASN A 624 -16.08 5.17 37.79
N TYR A 625 -16.56 4.17 37.04
CA TYR A 625 -15.76 3.15 36.35
C TYR A 625 -15.63 3.42 34.83
N GLY A 626 -16.12 4.58 34.39
CA GLY A 626 -16.24 4.97 33.01
C GLY A 626 -17.42 4.30 32.31
N ASP A 627 -17.29 4.18 31.01
CA ASP A 627 -18.30 3.77 30.06
C ASP A 627 -17.87 2.54 29.27
N VAL A 628 -18.80 1.62 29.04
CA VAL A 628 -18.63 0.55 28.05
C VAL A 628 -18.99 1.13 26.69
N ASP A 629 -18.04 1.14 25.76
CA ASP A 629 -18.24 1.65 24.40
C ASP A 629 -19.40 0.95 23.70
N LEU A 630 -19.42 -0.39 23.74
CA LEU A 630 -20.45 -1.19 23.08
C LEU A 630 -20.76 -2.47 23.88
N LEU A 631 -22.05 -2.69 24.17
CA LEU A 631 -22.55 -3.97 24.69
C LEU A 631 -23.23 -4.75 23.56
N VAL A 632 -22.82 -6.00 23.41
CA VAL A 632 -23.37 -6.94 22.41
C VAL A 632 -23.74 -8.24 23.11
N ILE A 633 -24.92 -8.79 22.84
CA ILE A 633 -25.46 -9.94 23.55
C ILE A 633 -25.69 -11.10 22.58
N ASP A 634 -24.98 -12.19 22.81
CA ASP A 634 -25.24 -13.48 22.18
C ASP A 634 -26.23 -14.29 23.03
N HIS A 635 -27.52 -14.24 22.68
CA HIS A 635 -28.54 -15.02 23.39
C HIS A 635 -28.40 -16.53 23.22
N LYS A 636 -27.78 -16.99 22.13
CA LYS A 636 -27.57 -18.41 21.85
C LYS A 636 -26.41 -18.96 22.67
N GLY A 637 -25.28 -18.26 22.67
CA GLY A 637 -24.11 -18.59 23.48
C GLY A 637 -24.24 -18.22 24.96
N LYS A 638 -25.25 -17.41 25.30
CA LYS A 638 -25.45 -16.83 26.64
C LYS A 638 -24.24 -16.00 27.09
N ILE A 639 -23.79 -15.09 26.23
CA ILE A 639 -22.62 -14.22 26.48
C ILE A 639 -23.02 -12.75 26.30
N VAL A 640 -22.58 -11.91 27.22
CA VAL A 640 -22.60 -10.44 27.08
C VAL A 640 -21.17 -9.98 26.82
N TYR A 641 -20.92 -9.47 25.63
CA TYR A 641 -19.65 -8.85 25.25
C TYR A 641 -19.65 -7.38 25.64
N ALA A 642 -18.72 -6.98 26.49
CA ALA A 642 -18.41 -5.60 26.83
C ALA A 642 -17.18 -5.15 26.04
N LEU A 643 -17.43 -4.55 24.89
CA LEU A 643 -16.42 -4.19 23.91
C LEU A 643 -15.92 -2.77 24.16
N GLU A 644 -14.60 -2.62 24.20
CA GLU A 644 -13.92 -1.33 24.19
C GLU A 644 -13.35 -1.07 22.80
N CYS A 645 -13.81 -0.01 22.14
CA CYS A 645 -13.48 0.29 20.74
C CYS A 645 -12.38 1.35 20.68
N LYS A 646 -11.17 0.98 20.25
CA LYS A 646 -10.04 1.91 20.13
C LYS A 646 -9.62 2.11 18.68
N ALA A 647 -9.76 3.33 18.18
CA ALA A 647 -9.33 3.75 16.83
C ALA A 647 -7.79 3.90 16.70
N ILE A 648 -7.02 2.95 17.24
CA ILE A 648 -5.57 2.95 17.17
C ILE A 648 -5.15 2.63 15.75
N TYR A 649 -4.16 3.40 15.26
CA TYR A 649 -3.47 3.09 14.02
C TYR A 649 -2.20 2.31 14.34
N GLY A 650 -1.96 1.19 13.66
CA GLY A 650 -0.86 0.28 13.97
C GLY A 650 0.52 0.94 13.85
N ALA A 651 1.37 0.73 14.86
CA ALA A 651 2.72 1.30 14.91
C ALA A 651 3.58 0.92 13.68
N ARG A 652 4.42 1.85 13.21
CA ARG A 652 5.31 1.69 12.04
C ARG A 652 6.80 1.68 12.38
N SER A 653 7.16 2.01 13.61
CA SER A 653 8.55 2.00 14.11
C SER A 653 8.60 1.46 15.55
N ILE A 654 9.79 1.02 15.98
CA ILE A 654 10.02 0.56 17.37
C ILE A 654 9.65 1.64 18.39
N TYR A 655 9.98 2.89 18.08
CA TYR A 655 9.64 4.02 18.92
C TYR A 655 8.12 4.14 19.11
N GLU A 656 7.33 4.01 18.04
CA GLU A 656 5.88 4.02 18.13
C GLU A 656 5.34 2.79 18.87
N MET A 657 5.87 1.59 18.60
CA MET A 657 5.47 0.35 19.29
C MET A 657 5.65 0.47 20.80
N LYS A 658 6.81 0.98 21.24
CA LYS A 658 7.06 1.19 22.66
C LYS A 658 6.18 2.30 23.24
N THR A 659 6.02 3.40 22.53
CA THR A 659 5.18 4.51 22.98
C THR A 659 3.75 4.05 23.21
N GLU A 660 3.21 3.24 22.30
CA GLU A 660 1.88 2.65 22.43
C GLU A 660 1.81 1.66 23.61
N ALA A 661 2.78 0.75 23.73
CA ALA A 661 2.85 -0.20 24.84
C ALA A 661 2.90 0.50 26.20
N ASP A 662 3.70 1.57 26.33
CA ASP A 662 3.80 2.38 27.55
C ASP A 662 2.51 3.12 27.89
N GLN A 663 1.74 3.54 26.88
CA GLN A 663 0.44 4.16 27.11
C GLN A 663 -0.59 3.15 27.62
N TYR A 664 -0.56 1.92 27.10
CA TYR A 664 -1.53 0.90 27.44
C TYR A 664 -1.20 0.16 28.73
N LEU A 665 0.06 -0.26 28.92
CA LEU A 665 0.51 -1.05 30.08
C LEU A 665 1.14 -0.19 31.18
N GLY A 666 1.39 1.09 30.91
CA GLY A 666 2.14 1.96 31.81
C GLY A 666 3.65 1.80 31.64
N ARG A 667 4.40 2.79 32.12
CA ARG A 667 5.86 2.67 32.26
C ARG A 667 6.20 1.96 33.57
N PRO A 668 7.37 1.31 33.67
CA PRO A 668 7.84 0.78 34.95
C PRO A 668 7.75 1.84 36.07
N GLY A 669 7.08 1.49 37.17
CA GLY A 669 6.81 2.38 38.31
C GLY A 669 5.70 3.43 38.09
N LYS A 670 4.96 3.35 36.97
CA LYS A 670 3.81 4.20 36.61
C LYS A 670 2.64 3.38 36.06
N GLU A 671 2.52 2.13 36.50
CA GLU A 671 1.48 1.17 36.08
C GLU A 671 0.08 1.68 36.39
N ALA A 672 -0.10 2.45 37.48
CA ALA A 672 -1.36 3.08 37.83
C ALA A 672 -1.87 4.10 36.78
N LYS A 673 -1.04 4.51 35.81
CA LYS A 673 -1.41 5.40 34.69
C LYS A 673 -1.71 4.64 33.39
N ALA A 674 -1.66 3.30 33.42
CA ALA A 674 -1.93 2.45 32.27
C ALA A 674 -3.38 2.56 31.83
N LYS A 675 -3.62 2.84 30.54
CA LYS A 675 -4.99 2.92 30.00
C LYS A 675 -5.76 1.61 30.19
N ILE A 676 -5.07 0.46 30.10
CA ILE A 676 -5.72 -0.85 30.22
C ILE A 676 -6.25 -1.13 31.63
N GLY A 677 -5.67 -0.52 32.67
CA GLY A 677 -6.11 -0.69 34.05
C GLY A 677 -7.55 -0.26 34.27
N MET A 678 -7.98 0.83 33.61
CA MET A 678 -9.37 1.29 33.66
C MET A 678 -10.35 0.26 33.08
N HIS A 679 -9.97 -0.41 31.99
CA HIS A 679 -10.79 -1.45 31.36
C HIS A 679 -10.86 -2.72 32.23
N VAL A 680 -9.77 -3.08 32.90
CA VAL A 680 -9.74 -4.21 33.86
C VAL A 680 -10.64 -3.94 35.06
N GLU A 681 -10.55 -2.75 35.67
CA GLU A 681 -11.44 -2.36 36.79
C GLU A 681 -12.91 -2.47 36.37
N ARG A 682 -13.23 -2.01 35.16
CA ARG A 682 -14.58 -2.09 34.60
C ARG A 682 -15.06 -3.52 34.38
N ASN A 683 -14.22 -4.37 33.80
CA ASN A 683 -14.51 -5.80 33.63
C ASN A 683 -14.82 -6.48 34.97
N ASN A 684 -13.95 -6.27 35.97
CA ASN A 684 -14.11 -6.85 37.29
C ASN A 684 -15.42 -6.41 37.95
N TRP A 685 -15.78 -5.13 37.80
CA TRP A 685 -17.06 -4.62 38.30
C TRP A 685 -18.26 -5.27 37.61
N LEU A 686 -18.24 -5.38 36.27
CA LEU A 686 -19.31 -6.00 35.48
C LEU A 686 -19.53 -7.48 35.88
N GLN A 687 -18.45 -8.22 36.07
CA GLN A 687 -18.50 -9.63 36.49
C GLN A 687 -19.01 -9.77 37.93
N ALA A 688 -18.50 -8.96 38.87
CA ALA A 688 -18.92 -8.98 40.26
C ALA A 688 -20.39 -8.52 40.47
N ASN A 689 -20.91 -7.69 39.56
CA ASN A 689 -22.25 -7.12 39.63
C ASN A 689 -23.18 -7.66 38.54
N TYR A 690 -22.99 -8.91 38.11
CA TYR A 690 -23.79 -9.54 37.03
C TYR A 690 -25.29 -9.32 37.19
N ASN A 691 -25.85 -9.45 38.40
CA ASN A 691 -27.29 -9.27 38.63
C ASN A 691 -27.78 -7.86 38.21
N LYS A 692 -26.96 -6.82 38.40
CA LYS A 692 -27.28 -5.46 37.94
C LYS A 692 -27.24 -5.38 36.41
N VAL A 693 -26.24 -6.02 35.79
CA VAL A 693 -26.10 -6.09 34.33
C VAL A 693 -27.29 -6.84 33.71
N ALA A 694 -27.64 -8.00 34.24
CA ALA A 694 -28.78 -8.81 33.79
C ALA A 694 -30.12 -8.08 33.95
N ALA A 695 -30.31 -7.37 35.07
CA ALA A 695 -31.51 -6.56 35.28
C ALA A 695 -31.60 -5.38 34.28
N TYR A 696 -30.49 -4.69 34.04
CA TYR A 696 -30.42 -3.59 33.08
C TYR A 696 -30.72 -4.06 31.65
N LEU A 697 -30.11 -5.17 31.24
CA LEU A 697 -30.25 -5.78 29.92
C LEU A 697 -31.50 -6.66 29.78
N LYS A 698 -32.30 -6.82 30.84
CA LYS A 698 -33.50 -7.68 30.87
C LYS A 698 -33.24 -9.12 30.41
N LEU A 699 -32.14 -9.71 30.88
CA LEU A 699 -31.70 -11.04 30.44
C LEU A 699 -32.43 -12.17 31.17
N ASP A 700 -32.96 -13.12 30.40
CA ASP A 700 -33.52 -14.37 30.92
C ASP A 700 -32.46 -15.47 31.01
N GLY A 701 -32.06 -15.80 32.24
CA GLY A 701 -31.10 -16.86 32.57
C GLY A 701 -29.70 -16.36 32.96
N SER A 702 -28.74 -17.28 33.03
CA SER A 702 -27.35 -16.99 33.38
C SER A 702 -26.51 -16.79 32.12
N TYR A 703 -25.94 -15.60 31.98
CA TYR A 703 -25.00 -15.24 30.92
C TYR A 703 -23.61 -15.02 31.52
N SER A 704 -22.55 -15.28 30.74
CA SER A 704 -21.20 -14.81 31.08
C SER A 704 -20.97 -13.39 30.57
N VAL A 705 -20.13 -12.61 31.24
CA VAL A 705 -19.72 -11.27 30.77
C VAL A 705 -18.25 -11.30 30.37
N HIS A 706 -17.99 -11.05 29.09
CA HIS A 706 -16.66 -11.07 28.49
C HIS A 706 -16.27 -9.66 28.04
N SER A 707 -15.25 -9.06 28.65
CA SER A 707 -14.69 -7.79 28.18
C SER A 707 -13.53 -8.01 27.22
N MET A 708 -13.47 -7.22 26.16
CA MET A 708 -12.33 -7.23 25.22
C MET A 708 -12.15 -5.87 24.55
N LEU A 709 -10.95 -5.63 24.04
CA LEU A 709 -10.64 -4.46 23.22
C LEU A 709 -10.73 -4.85 21.75
N ILE A 710 -11.38 -4.00 20.95
CA ILE A 710 -11.38 -4.07 19.49
C ILE A 710 -10.63 -2.86 18.97
N THR A 711 -9.54 -3.08 18.24
CA THR A 711 -8.76 -2.00 17.61
C THR A 711 -9.11 -1.83 16.14
N ALA A 712 -8.95 -0.62 15.60
CA ALA A 712 -9.25 -0.37 14.17
C ALA A 712 -8.28 -1.09 13.21
N GLU A 713 -7.05 -1.32 13.66
CA GLU A 713 -6.02 -2.05 12.91
C GLU A 713 -5.26 -3.00 13.84
N PRO A 714 -4.51 -3.97 13.29
CA PRO A 714 -3.58 -4.77 14.06
C PRO A 714 -2.58 -3.88 14.81
N ILE A 715 -2.45 -4.12 16.11
CA ILE A 715 -1.50 -3.41 16.98
C ILE A 715 -0.42 -4.36 17.50
N PRO A 716 0.78 -3.86 17.84
CA PRO A 716 1.88 -4.71 18.30
C PRO A 716 1.61 -5.38 19.66
N LEU A 717 0.79 -4.77 20.52
CA LEU A 717 0.67 -5.14 21.93
C LEU A 717 0.32 -6.63 22.20
N PRO A 718 -0.66 -7.25 21.52
CA PRO A 718 -1.07 -8.63 21.77
C PRO A 718 0.02 -9.66 21.47
N ILE A 719 0.98 -9.32 20.60
CA ILE A 719 2.12 -10.20 20.27
C ILE A 719 3.34 -9.82 21.13
N LEU A 720 3.61 -8.52 21.31
CA LEU A 720 4.84 -8.01 21.93
C LEU A 720 4.91 -8.30 23.43
N LYS A 721 3.75 -8.20 24.11
CA LYS A 721 3.62 -8.33 25.55
C LYS A 721 2.42 -9.21 25.91
N ALA A 722 2.17 -10.26 25.14
CA ALA A 722 1.00 -11.15 25.29
C ALA A 722 0.72 -11.55 26.76
N ALA A 723 1.76 -11.97 27.48
CA ALA A 723 1.64 -12.38 28.89
C ALA A 723 1.29 -11.25 29.87
N GLN A 724 1.41 -9.99 29.47
CA GLN A 724 1.13 -8.80 30.28
C GLN A 724 -0.21 -8.15 29.91
N VAL A 725 -0.89 -8.63 28.87
CA VAL A 725 -2.17 -8.09 28.41
C VAL A 725 -3.30 -8.74 29.23
N PRO A 726 -3.98 -7.99 30.12
CA PRO A 726 -4.94 -8.56 31.08
C PRO A 726 -6.35 -8.80 30.51
N LEU A 727 -6.61 -8.33 29.29
CA LEU A 727 -7.89 -8.46 28.60
C LEU A 727 -7.65 -8.87 27.14
N PRO A 728 -8.48 -9.74 26.54
CA PRO A 728 -8.37 -10.07 25.12
C PRO A 728 -8.40 -8.82 24.23
N ILE A 729 -7.60 -8.85 23.17
CA ILE A 729 -7.54 -7.80 22.16
C ILE A 729 -7.66 -8.46 20.79
N THR A 730 -8.61 -8.01 19.99
CA THR A 730 -8.72 -8.33 18.56
C THR A 730 -8.73 -7.03 17.77
N ASP A 731 -8.64 -7.12 16.44
CA ASP A 731 -8.81 -5.97 15.56
C ASP A 731 -10.03 -6.14 14.65
N PHE A 732 -10.53 -5.01 14.16
CA PHE A 732 -11.73 -4.96 13.35
C PHE A 732 -11.55 -5.59 11.97
N VAL A 733 -10.32 -5.75 11.49
CA VAL A 733 -10.06 -6.49 10.25
C VAL A 733 -10.29 -7.97 10.51
N GLN A 734 -9.73 -8.53 11.58
CA GLN A 734 -9.97 -9.91 12.00
C GLN A 734 -11.45 -10.20 12.28
N LEU A 735 -12.17 -9.26 12.91
CA LEU A 735 -13.62 -9.39 13.13
C LEU A 735 -14.39 -9.49 11.80
N ARG A 736 -14.04 -8.67 10.82
CA ARG A 736 -14.70 -8.68 9.49
C ARG A 736 -14.32 -9.90 8.66
N MET A 737 -13.08 -10.39 8.79
CA MET A 737 -12.59 -11.58 8.08
C MET A 737 -13.18 -12.87 8.65
N ASN A 738 -13.15 -13.03 9.98
CA ASN A 738 -13.46 -14.30 10.64
C ASN A 738 -14.84 -14.30 11.34
N GLY A 739 -15.58 -13.19 11.25
CA GLY A 739 -16.85 -13.03 11.96
C GLY A 739 -16.68 -13.10 13.48
N VAL A 740 -17.74 -13.56 14.16
CA VAL A 740 -17.76 -13.66 15.63
C VAL A 740 -16.75 -14.66 16.21
N ASP A 741 -16.12 -15.50 15.38
CA ASP A 741 -15.04 -16.38 15.83
C ASP A 741 -13.80 -15.58 16.26
N ALA A 742 -13.64 -14.33 15.80
CA ALA A 742 -12.59 -13.43 16.26
C ALA A 742 -12.77 -12.94 17.71
N LEU A 743 -13.90 -13.26 18.36
CA LEU A 743 -14.21 -12.91 19.75
C LEU A 743 -13.89 -14.05 20.73
N LYS A 744 -13.56 -15.24 20.21
CA LYS A 744 -13.14 -16.41 21.00
C LYS A 744 -11.64 -16.35 21.24
#